data_AF-A0A0N5CZH5-F1
#
_entry.id   AF-A0A0N5CZH5-F1
#
_cell.length_a   1.000
_cell.length_b   1.000
_cell.length_c   1.000
_cell.angle_alpha   90.00
_cell.angle_beta   90.00
_cell.angle_gamma   90.00
#
_symmetry.space_group_name_H-M   'P 1'
#
loop_
_entity.id
_entity.type
_entity.pdbx_description
1 polymer ?
#
loop_
_entity_poly.entity_id
_entity_poly.type
_entity_poly.pdbx_seq_one_letter_code
_entity_poly.pdbx_strand_id
1 'polypeptide(L)'
;MKKCLTKLEELRSGKLLSHQLLPETENFMADVILRKVRLLLKCGHIEKAIGMTQAVCEFNLCVPQLPDNASLSSKRSLFAIFWDSGMARMGDENAKGWNAAMEYIKKENVTTDMTLCVREEAEYDDLETRLCQKMSSTGLKSSHQRIWIEVEKLRTKYQWRPIRDVFAKVVDKNRIVTFKDIEDVLYSFNKIVAVTLFLNLMEELGAKIYGWDSLSPTNIMHEFTLFPDFSVGLKDIDKFLNRCFDLVSVQVEGQVRDLVLSSQLLTIFNLISRNYGSREKITAKFREEAKLLCCKNNNIRNLSLVATLAEKLLELGKDEIARTCVNKFFVSNDMWSEKEMSRLVPMLRMAIVYISAAPDDFVKRDLISTILCEGKCVQNEVKDINTIQNRINVIFRDLLRREGMHDTWEGSPIDLISCLVLFYSYYFVINEKRVWSMRKCYMELSAVTRHSKHRRLLKKYLELLQLHVTLNPGTSRRVLVEALITACRRNPTDVSILKMYIDSTAKGNFSFPVKKFLETNSDDENTNYYFAFGSVYLELLRHRILLDNSDNICSPGLHRLRTVLKRASERVKHTVDVFWRLLLQIENDQRNVQRSREVFYLAFAECPWSKALCMDYKYMDSDEYAKLLDVLVEKHLRLRCEHDEIAILMRE
;
A
#
# COMPACT_ATOMS: atom_id res chain seq x y z
N MET A 1 6.00 -22.91 -12.91
CA MET A 1 5.51 -22.70 -11.52
C MET A 1 5.12 -24.00 -10.81
N LYS A 2 4.05 -24.72 -11.20
CA LYS A 2 3.56 -25.96 -10.54
C LYS A 2 4.69 -26.94 -10.18
N LYS A 3 5.49 -27.35 -11.18
CA LYS A 3 6.65 -28.24 -10.99
C LYS A 3 7.66 -27.75 -9.95
N CYS A 4 7.87 -26.44 -9.84
CA CYS A 4 8.78 -25.85 -8.85
C CYS A 4 8.21 -26.02 -7.44
N LEU A 5 6.97 -25.56 -7.21
CA LEU A 5 6.32 -25.63 -5.91
C LEU A 5 6.15 -27.08 -5.44
N THR A 6 5.79 -28.00 -6.34
CA THR A 6 5.68 -29.43 -6.01
C THR A 6 7.01 -30.01 -5.55
N LYS A 7 8.11 -29.74 -6.26
CA LYS A 7 9.45 -30.24 -5.86
C LYS A 7 9.92 -29.65 -4.53
N LEU A 8 9.67 -28.36 -4.29
CA LEU A 8 10.00 -27.72 -3.01
C LEU A 8 9.18 -28.31 -1.85
N GLU A 9 7.93 -28.65 -2.10
CA GLU A 9 7.09 -29.35 -1.12
C GLU A 9 7.55 -30.79 -0.87
N GLU A 10 7.97 -31.52 -1.90
CA GLU A 10 8.53 -32.87 -1.75
C GLU A 10 9.82 -32.85 -0.95
N LEU A 11 10.68 -31.83 -1.15
CA LEU A 11 11.86 -31.59 -0.31
C LEU A 11 11.47 -31.31 1.15
N ARG A 12 10.51 -30.40 1.36
CA ARG A 12 10.07 -29.99 2.70
C ARG A 12 9.39 -31.11 3.48
N SER A 13 8.61 -31.96 2.80
CA SER A 13 7.94 -33.12 3.39
C SER A 13 8.85 -34.34 3.56
N GLY A 14 10.12 -34.24 3.17
CA GLY A 14 11.09 -35.35 3.25
C GLY A 14 10.85 -36.47 2.23
N LYS A 15 9.96 -36.26 1.25
CA LYS A 15 9.73 -37.22 0.14
C LYS A 15 10.90 -37.23 -0.84
N LEU A 16 11.53 -36.08 -1.06
CA LEU A 16 12.71 -35.95 -1.91
C LEU A 16 13.95 -35.76 -1.03
N LEU A 17 14.82 -36.76 -1.00
CA LEU A 17 15.99 -36.82 -0.11
C LEU A 17 17.31 -36.40 -0.79
N SER A 18 17.27 -36.08 -2.09
CA SER A 18 18.50 -35.85 -2.88
C SER A 18 19.15 -34.48 -2.63
N HIS A 19 18.44 -33.52 -2.04
CA HIS A 19 18.96 -32.18 -1.75
C HIS A 19 18.51 -31.73 -0.36
N GLN A 20 19.30 -30.85 0.25
CA GLN A 20 18.93 -30.22 1.53
C GLN A 20 17.96 -29.06 1.30
N LEU A 21 17.04 -28.87 2.26
CA LEU A 21 16.12 -27.73 2.25
C LEU A 21 16.90 -26.44 2.55
N LEU A 22 16.84 -25.47 1.64
CA LEU A 22 17.48 -24.17 1.85
C LEU A 22 16.69 -23.32 2.86
N PRO A 23 17.36 -22.45 3.64
CA PRO A 23 16.67 -21.43 4.44
C PRO A 23 15.71 -20.60 3.57
N GLU A 24 14.63 -20.11 4.17
CA GLU A 24 13.63 -19.27 3.49
C GLU A 24 12.88 -19.92 2.30
N THR A 25 12.96 -21.24 2.14
CA THR A 25 12.21 -21.95 1.09
C THR A 25 10.71 -21.61 1.12
N GLU A 26 10.11 -21.50 2.30
CA GLU A 26 8.71 -21.08 2.43
C GLU A 26 8.45 -19.64 1.93
N ASN A 27 9.37 -18.71 2.21
CA ASN A 27 9.27 -17.32 1.72
C ASN A 27 9.32 -17.29 0.20
N PHE A 28 10.23 -18.08 -0.40
CA PHE A 28 10.34 -18.18 -1.85
C PHE A 28 9.08 -18.80 -2.47
N MET A 29 8.52 -19.86 -1.87
CA MET A 29 7.25 -20.45 -2.32
C MET A 29 6.11 -19.43 -2.25
N ALA A 30 6.02 -18.66 -1.17
CA ALA A 30 5.05 -17.59 -1.00
C ALA A 30 5.21 -16.48 -2.07
N ASP A 31 6.44 -16.05 -2.36
CA ASP A 31 6.75 -15.07 -3.40
C ASP A 31 6.38 -15.60 -4.81
N VAL A 32 6.62 -16.88 -5.09
CA VAL A 32 6.17 -17.50 -6.35
C VAL A 32 4.64 -17.47 -6.50
N ILE A 33 3.90 -17.71 -5.40
CA ILE A 33 2.43 -17.59 -5.39
C ILE A 33 2.00 -16.15 -5.61
N LEU A 34 2.63 -15.19 -4.91
CA LEU A 34 2.37 -13.75 -5.06
C LEU A 34 2.57 -13.29 -6.52
N ARG A 35 3.66 -13.71 -7.16
CA ARG A 35 3.95 -13.39 -8.58
C ARG A 35 2.89 -13.98 -9.52
N LYS A 36 2.34 -15.16 -9.24
CA LYS A 36 1.23 -15.75 -10.00
C LYS A 36 -0.03 -14.90 -9.90
N VAL A 37 -0.40 -14.50 -8.68
CA VAL A 37 -1.57 -13.65 -8.42
C VAL A 37 -1.40 -12.29 -9.13
N ARG A 38 -0.22 -11.67 -9.01
CA ARG A 38 0.12 -10.42 -9.73
C ARG A 38 -0.04 -10.58 -11.24
N LEU A 39 0.49 -11.65 -11.82
CA LEU A 39 0.35 -11.92 -13.26
C LEU A 39 -1.12 -12.03 -13.68
N LEU A 40 -1.94 -12.75 -12.92
CA LEU A 40 -3.38 -12.87 -13.20
C LEU A 40 -4.09 -11.51 -13.16
N LEU A 41 -3.78 -10.67 -12.17
CA LEU A 41 -4.29 -9.29 -12.08
C LEU A 41 -3.88 -8.49 -13.33
N LYS A 42 -2.61 -8.56 -13.72
CA LYS A 42 -2.09 -7.82 -14.88
C LYS A 42 -2.66 -8.30 -16.22
N CYS A 43 -2.93 -9.60 -16.36
CA CYS A 43 -3.58 -10.17 -17.54
C CYS A 43 -5.11 -9.99 -17.56
N GLY A 44 -5.70 -9.40 -16.51
CA GLY A 44 -7.14 -9.12 -16.42
C GLY A 44 -7.99 -10.26 -15.86
N HIS A 45 -7.39 -11.40 -15.49
CA HIS A 45 -8.05 -12.55 -14.84
C HIS A 45 -8.26 -12.29 -13.34
N ILE A 46 -8.92 -11.18 -13.01
CA ILE A 46 -9.05 -10.64 -11.66
C ILE A 46 -9.82 -11.62 -10.77
N GLU A 47 -10.87 -12.24 -11.27
CA GLU A 47 -11.65 -13.28 -10.58
C GLU A 47 -10.75 -14.43 -10.11
N LYS A 48 -9.84 -14.93 -10.96
CA LYS A 48 -8.93 -16.02 -10.61
C LYS A 48 -7.89 -15.56 -9.58
N ALA A 49 -7.39 -14.34 -9.72
CA ALA A 49 -6.47 -13.74 -8.76
C ALA A 49 -7.10 -13.60 -7.37
N ILE A 50 -8.34 -13.12 -7.30
CA ILE A 50 -9.11 -12.99 -6.05
C ILE A 50 -9.42 -14.36 -5.47
N GLY A 51 -9.91 -15.30 -6.27
CA GLY A 51 -10.16 -16.67 -5.82
C GLY A 51 -8.91 -17.34 -5.25
N MET A 52 -7.75 -17.21 -5.92
CA MET A 52 -6.48 -17.71 -5.39
C MET A 52 -6.08 -17.02 -4.09
N THR A 53 -6.27 -15.70 -3.99
CA THR A 53 -5.98 -14.93 -2.78
C THR A 53 -6.84 -15.40 -1.61
N GLN A 54 -8.16 -15.51 -1.81
CA GLN A 54 -9.09 -16.05 -0.81
C GLN A 54 -8.66 -17.46 -0.37
N ALA A 55 -8.37 -18.34 -1.34
CA ALA A 55 -8.03 -19.72 -1.08
C ALA A 55 -6.74 -19.87 -0.25
N VAL A 56 -5.67 -19.19 -0.64
CA VAL A 56 -4.36 -19.27 0.03
C VAL A 56 -4.45 -18.75 1.46
N CYS A 57 -5.17 -17.64 1.67
CA CYS A 57 -5.34 -17.03 2.98
C CYS A 57 -6.19 -17.91 3.90
N GLU A 58 -7.34 -18.40 3.42
CA GLU A 58 -8.21 -19.32 4.19
C GLU A 58 -7.48 -20.62 4.54
N PHE A 59 -6.76 -21.21 3.57
CA PHE A 59 -6.03 -22.48 3.73
C PHE A 59 -4.90 -22.42 4.77
N ASN A 60 -4.42 -21.22 5.11
CA ASN A 60 -3.31 -21.02 6.04
C ASN A 60 -3.69 -20.33 7.35
N LEU A 61 -4.66 -19.40 7.32
CA LEU A 61 -5.01 -18.55 8.47
C LEU A 61 -6.33 -18.96 9.13
N CYS A 62 -7.18 -19.71 8.44
CA CYS A 62 -8.50 -20.10 8.93
C CYS A 62 -8.65 -21.63 8.99
N VAL A 63 -7.56 -22.34 9.28
CA VAL A 63 -7.51 -23.80 9.22
C VAL A 63 -8.34 -24.42 10.35
N PRO A 64 -9.19 -25.43 10.07
CA PRO A 64 -9.84 -26.20 11.12
C PRO A 64 -8.84 -27.01 11.95
N GLN A 65 -9.27 -27.51 13.10
CA GLN A 65 -8.45 -28.48 13.83
C GLN A 65 -8.22 -29.72 12.96
N LEU A 66 -6.96 -29.95 12.59
CA LEU A 66 -6.53 -31.10 11.80
C LEU A 66 -5.83 -32.11 12.72
N PRO A 67 -5.90 -33.42 12.41
CA PRO A 67 -5.08 -34.42 13.07
C PRO A 67 -3.58 -34.12 12.95
N ASP A 68 -2.78 -34.46 13.96
CA ASP A 68 -1.35 -34.13 14.05
C ASP A 68 -0.53 -34.61 12.83
N ASN A 69 -0.94 -35.70 12.18
CA ASN A 69 -0.27 -36.28 11.02
C ASN A 69 -1.03 -36.05 9.70
N ALA A 70 -1.85 -35.00 9.62
CA ALA A 70 -2.62 -34.71 8.41
C ALA A 70 -1.70 -34.39 7.22
N SER A 71 -1.76 -35.24 6.18
CA SER A 71 -1.03 -35.01 4.94
C SER A 71 -1.54 -33.76 4.21
N LEU A 72 -0.69 -33.12 3.41
CA LEU A 72 -1.11 -31.99 2.55
C LEU A 72 -2.27 -32.39 1.62
N SER A 73 -2.25 -33.62 1.09
CA SER A 73 -3.34 -34.17 0.27
C SER A 73 -4.66 -34.23 1.04
N SER A 74 -4.66 -34.74 2.27
CA SER A 74 -5.86 -34.80 3.12
C SER A 74 -6.40 -33.41 3.44
N LYS A 75 -5.50 -32.46 3.74
CA LYS A 75 -5.88 -31.06 3.97
C LYS A 75 -6.51 -30.42 2.72
N ARG A 76 -5.95 -30.68 1.53
CA ARG A 76 -6.51 -30.22 0.24
C ARG A 76 -7.88 -30.82 -0.04
N SER A 77 -8.08 -32.12 0.22
CA SER A 77 -9.38 -32.76 0.06
C SER A 77 -10.44 -32.16 0.98
N LEU A 78 -10.10 -31.89 2.24
CA LEU A 78 -11.01 -31.21 3.17
C LEU A 78 -11.31 -29.77 2.73
N PHE A 79 -10.29 -29.06 2.23
CA PHE A 79 -10.48 -27.71 1.71
C PHE A 79 -11.36 -27.68 0.45
N ALA A 80 -11.26 -28.68 -0.43
CA ALA A 80 -12.12 -28.80 -1.61
C ALA A 80 -13.60 -28.84 -1.23
N ILE A 81 -13.96 -29.58 -0.16
CA ILE A 81 -15.33 -29.61 0.37
C ILE A 81 -15.81 -28.20 0.73
N PHE A 82 -14.99 -27.42 1.44
CA PHE A 82 -15.32 -26.03 1.77
C PHE A 82 -15.39 -25.13 0.53
N TRP A 83 -14.46 -25.30 -0.41
CA TRP A 83 -14.40 -24.48 -1.62
C TRP A 83 -15.64 -24.67 -2.50
N ASP A 84 -16.08 -25.92 -2.65
CA ASP A 84 -17.19 -26.31 -3.51
C ASP A 84 -18.56 -26.23 -2.80
N SER A 85 -18.61 -25.96 -1.49
CA SER A 85 -19.87 -25.87 -0.73
C SER A 85 -20.67 -24.58 -0.97
N GLY A 86 -20.12 -23.60 -1.69
CA GLY A 86 -20.74 -22.30 -1.92
C GLY A 86 -20.68 -21.31 -0.74
N MET A 87 -20.06 -21.70 0.39
CA MET A 87 -19.95 -20.83 1.57
C MET A 87 -19.22 -19.53 1.25
N ALA A 88 -19.62 -18.43 1.90
CA ALA A 88 -18.92 -17.15 1.82
C ALA A 88 -17.45 -17.29 2.27
N ARG A 89 -16.53 -16.79 1.43
CA ARG A 89 -15.08 -16.89 1.58
C ARG A 89 -14.52 -15.56 2.09
N MET A 90 -13.27 -15.55 2.57
CA MET A 90 -12.59 -14.34 3.04
C MET A 90 -12.81 -13.12 2.13
N GLY A 91 -13.22 -12.00 2.70
CA GLY A 91 -13.50 -10.77 1.96
C GLY A 91 -14.93 -10.64 1.40
N ASP A 92 -15.69 -11.73 1.38
CA ASP A 92 -17.12 -11.70 1.03
C ASP A 92 -17.98 -11.22 2.20
N GLU A 93 -19.21 -10.82 1.90
CA GLU A 93 -20.21 -10.58 2.95
C GLU A 93 -20.53 -11.89 3.68
N ASN A 94 -20.74 -11.83 5.00
CA ASN A 94 -21.04 -12.98 5.87
C ASN A 94 -19.93 -14.02 6.05
N ALA A 95 -18.74 -13.83 5.46
CA ALA A 95 -17.62 -14.76 5.62
C ALA A 95 -17.26 -15.02 7.09
N LYS A 96 -17.09 -16.30 7.45
CA LYS A 96 -16.75 -16.75 8.81
C LYS A 96 -15.35 -17.36 8.91
N GLY A 97 -14.69 -17.60 7.79
CA GLY A 97 -13.46 -18.36 7.69
C GLY A 97 -13.69 -19.87 7.62
N TRP A 98 -12.76 -20.58 7.00
CA TRP A 98 -12.87 -22.01 6.71
C TRP A 98 -13.18 -22.86 7.95
N ASN A 99 -12.47 -22.66 9.06
CA ASN A 99 -12.68 -23.41 10.30
C ASN A 99 -14.13 -23.32 10.80
N ALA A 100 -14.64 -22.10 11.01
CA ALA A 100 -16.01 -21.90 11.48
C ALA A 100 -17.04 -22.40 10.46
N ALA A 101 -16.77 -22.23 9.16
CA ALA A 101 -17.67 -22.67 8.09
C ALA A 101 -17.91 -24.19 8.10
N MET A 102 -16.94 -25.01 8.55
CA MET A 102 -17.12 -26.47 8.61
C MET A 102 -18.28 -26.90 9.51
N GLU A 103 -18.59 -26.15 10.57
CA GLU A 103 -19.74 -26.45 11.43
C GLU A 103 -21.07 -26.19 10.74
N TYR A 104 -21.14 -25.12 9.93
CA TYR A 104 -22.33 -24.75 9.17
C TYR A 104 -22.60 -25.73 8.02
N ILE A 105 -21.55 -26.16 7.33
CA ILE A 105 -21.63 -27.17 6.27
C ILE A 105 -22.19 -28.48 6.83
N LYS A 106 -21.71 -28.94 7.99
CA LYS A 106 -22.23 -30.15 8.66
C LYS A 106 -23.71 -30.06 9.03
N LYS A 107 -24.22 -28.86 9.26
CA LYS A 107 -25.62 -28.57 9.60
C LYS A 107 -26.48 -28.23 8.38
N GLU A 108 -25.94 -28.37 7.16
CA GLU A 108 -26.58 -27.99 5.89
C GLU A 108 -27.06 -26.53 5.84
N ASN A 109 -26.46 -25.65 6.65
CA ASN A 109 -26.82 -24.24 6.74
C ASN A 109 -25.80 -23.38 6.00
N VAL A 110 -25.91 -23.36 4.66
CA VAL A 110 -24.95 -22.65 3.80
C VAL A 110 -25.26 -21.15 3.76
N THR A 111 -24.34 -20.34 4.30
CA THR A 111 -24.42 -18.88 4.20
C THR A 111 -23.54 -18.37 3.05
N THR A 112 -24.15 -17.68 2.10
CA THR A 112 -23.48 -17.10 0.93
C THR A 112 -23.58 -15.56 0.94
N ASP A 113 -22.94 -14.91 -0.03
CA ASP A 113 -23.09 -13.48 -0.31
C ASP A 113 -23.99 -13.19 -1.52
N MET A 114 -24.90 -14.13 -1.84
CA MET A 114 -25.80 -14.05 -3.00
C MET A 114 -26.56 -12.73 -3.06
N THR A 115 -27.02 -12.22 -1.92
CA THR A 115 -27.74 -10.94 -1.84
C THR A 115 -26.93 -9.76 -2.36
N LEU A 116 -25.62 -9.74 -2.09
CA LEU A 116 -24.72 -8.71 -2.59
C LEU A 116 -24.41 -8.94 -4.07
N CYS A 117 -24.26 -10.19 -4.50
CA CYS A 117 -24.04 -10.54 -5.90
C CYS A 117 -25.21 -10.10 -6.78
N VAL A 118 -26.45 -10.43 -6.40
CA VAL A 118 -27.66 -10.05 -7.15
C VAL A 118 -27.82 -8.53 -7.21
N ARG A 119 -27.54 -7.82 -6.10
CA ARG A 119 -27.62 -6.35 -6.08
C ARG A 119 -26.62 -5.71 -7.04
N GLU A 120 -25.38 -6.18 -7.02
CA GLU A 120 -24.32 -5.63 -7.88
C GLU A 120 -24.53 -5.99 -9.35
N GLU A 121 -25.05 -7.17 -9.65
CA GLU A 121 -25.39 -7.55 -11.03
C GLU A 121 -26.53 -6.66 -11.54
N ALA A 122 -27.58 -6.42 -10.76
CA ALA A 122 -28.66 -5.51 -11.14
C ALA A 122 -28.20 -4.06 -11.34
N GLU A 123 -27.28 -3.56 -10.51
CA GLU A 123 -26.65 -2.23 -10.71
C GLU A 123 -25.83 -2.20 -12.00
N TYR A 124 -25.10 -3.27 -12.28
CA TYR A 124 -24.31 -3.43 -13.50
C TYR A 124 -25.20 -3.46 -14.76
N ASP A 125 -26.25 -4.28 -14.78
CA ASP A 125 -27.14 -4.46 -15.94
C ASP A 125 -27.77 -3.11 -16.36
N ASP A 126 -28.21 -2.32 -15.38
CA ASP A 126 -28.74 -0.96 -15.60
C ASP A 126 -27.67 -0.01 -16.17
N LEU A 127 -26.42 -0.09 -15.69
CA LEU A 127 -25.31 0.73 -16.20
C LEU A 127 -24.89 0.33 -17.62
N GLU A 128 -24.82 -0.96 -17.94
CA GLU A 128 -24.48 -1.45 -19.28
C GLU A 128 -25.56 -1.04 -20.30
N THR A 129 -26.84 -1.19 -19.93
CA THR A 129 -27.97 -0.74 -20.75
C THR A 129 -27.89 0.76 -21.04
N ARG A 130 -27.67 1.59 -20.01
CA ARG A 130 -27.52 3.05 -20.18
C ARG A 130 -26.31 3.42 -21.02
N LEU A 131 -25.19 2.69 -20.87
CA LEU A 131 -23.99 2.90 -21.67
C LEU A 131 -24.29 2.66 -23.16
N CYS A 132 -24.95 1.56 -23.49
CA CYS A 132 -25.33 1.22 -24.86
C CYS A 132 -26.31 2.26 -25.45
N GLN A 133 -27.37 2.61 -24.71
CA GLN A 133 -28.34 3.64 -25.14
C GLN A 133 -27.72 5.02 -25.38
N LYS A 134 -26.79 5.45 -24.53
CA LYS A 134 -26.08 6.73 -24.68
C LYS A 134 -25.20 6.73 -25.94
N MET A 135 -24.55 5.61 -26.23
CA MET A 135 -23.71 5.49 -27.42
C MET A 135 -24.54 5.40 -28.71
N SER A 136 -25.75 4.84 -28.66
CA SER A 136 -26.70 4.80 -29.78
C SER A 136 -27.36 6.17 -30.06
N SER A 137 -27.69 6.95 -29.03
CA SER A 137 -28.40 8.23 -29.15
C SER A 137 -27.55 9.44 -29.53
N THR A 138 -26.22 9.37 -29.37
CA THR A 138 -25.33 10.51 -29.60
C THR A 138 -25.10 10.88 -31.08
N GLY A 139 -25.69 10.16 -32.04
CA GLY A 139 -25.66 10.50 -33.48
C GLY A 139 -24.27 10.46 -34.14
N LEU A 140 -23.18 10.40 -33.36
CA LEU A 140 -21.89 9.96 -33.81
C LEU A 140 -21.98 8.46 -34.07
N LYS A 141 -21.52 8.02 -35.25
CA LYS A 141 -21.09 6.62 -35.45
C LYS A 141 -19.96 6.33 -34.46
N SER A 142 -20.29 6.08 -33.19
CA SER A 142 -19.34 5.60 -32.20
C SER A 142 -18.85 4.25 -32.71
N SER A 143 -17.58 4.20 -33.06
CA SER A 143 -16.98 3.00 -33.64
C SER A 143 -17.11 1.85 -32.62
N HIS A 144 -17.46 0.64 -33.06
CA HIS A 144 -17.69 -0.55 -32.19
C HIS A 144 -16.58 -0.72 -31.14
N GLN A 145 -15.35 -0.35 -31.51
CA GLN A 145 -14.14 -0.30 -30.69
C GLN A 145 -14.31 0.51 -29.40
N ARG A 146 -14.85 1.74 -29.49
CA ARG A 146 -14.99 2.62 -28.32
C ARG A 146 -16.01 2.06 -27.34
N ILE A 147 -17.07 1.47 -27.87
CA ILE A 147 -18.13 0.85 -27.08
C ILE A 147 -17.57 -0.37 -26.37
N TRP A 148 -16.84 -1.23 -27.09
CA TRP A 148 -16.14 -2.36 -26.51
C TRP A 148 -15.18 -1.97 -25.37
N ILE A 149 -14.35 -0.93 -25.56
CA ILE A 149 -13.44 -0.47 -24.51
C ILE A 149 -14.20 -0.10 -23.23
N GLU A 150 -15.31 0.63 -23.36
CA GLU A 150 -16.08 1.09 -22.21
C GLU A 150 -16.87 -0.05 -21.54
N VAL A 151 -17.43 -0.99 -22.32
CA VAL A 151 -18.06 -2.21 -21.81
C VAL A 151 -17.04 -3.08 -21.07
N GLU A 152 -15.87 -3.32 -21.67
CA GLU A 152 -14.80 -4.13 -21.07
C GLU A 152 -14.30 -3.52 -19.74
N LYS A 153 -14.18 -2.19 -19.67
CA LYS A 153 -13.86 -1.46 -18.42
C LYS A 153 -14.98 -1.60 -17.38
N LEU A 154 -16.24 -1.44 -17.79
CA LEU A 154 -17.40 -1.58 -16.90
C LEU A 154 -17.47 -2.99 -16.31
N ARG A 155 -17.36 -4.03 -17.15
CA ARG A 155 -17.32 -5.43 -16.71
C ARG A 155 -16.13 -5.71 -15.82
N THR A 156 -14.94 -5.17 -16.12
CA THR A 156 -13.77 -5.31 -15.24
C THR A 156 -14.01 -4.68 -13.86
N LYS A 157 -14.70 -3.54 -13.81
CA LYS A 157 -15.00 -2.83 -12.56
C LYS A 157 -16.04 -3.53 -11.68
N TYR A 158 -17.05 -4.17 -12.26
CA TYR A 158 -18.17 -4.77 -11.52
C TYR A 158 -18.07 -6.30 -11.39
N GLN A 159 -17.65 -7.00 -12.44
CA GLN A 159 -17.67 -8.47 -12.51
C GLN A 159 -16.31 -9.10 -12.14
N TRP A 160 -15.62 -8.53 -11.15
CA TRP A 160 -14.29 -8.96 -10.73
C TRP A 160 -14.30 -10.06 -9.66
N ARG A 161 -15.43 -10.26 -8.97
CA ARG A 161 -15.54 -11.27 -7.91
C ARG A 161 -15.76 -12.67 -8.48
N PRO A 162 -15.10 -13.70 -7.92
CA PRO A 162 -15.40 -15.09 -8.26
C PRO A 162 -16.87 -15.42 -7.97
N ILE A 163 -17.53 -16.11 -8.88
CA ILE A 163 -18.86 -16.66 -8.61
C ILE A 163 -18.71 -18.00 -7.90
N ARG A 164 -19.50 -18.18 -6.84
CA ARG A 164 -19.46 -19.33 -5.93
C ARG A 164 -20.56 -20.35 -6.20
N ASP A 165 -21.74 -19.87 -6.55
CA ASP A 165 -22.90 -20.73 -6.69
C ASP A 165 -22.87 -21.46 -8.04
N VAL A 166 -22.78 -22.79 -7.98
CA VAL A 166 -22.79 -23.67 -9.14
C VAL A 166 -24.15 -23.63 -9.86
N PHE A 167 -25.21 -23.23 -9.16
CA PHE A 167 -26.57 -23.10 -9.70
C PHE A 167 -26.87 -21.69 -10.22
N ALA A 168 -25.97 -20.71 -10.02
CA ALA A 168 -26.15 -19.39 -10.58
C ALA A 168 -26.15 -19.47 -12.11
N LYS A 169 -27.13 -18.80 -12.74
CA LYS A 169 -27.11 -18.59 -14.19
C LYS A 169 -26.05 -17.55 -14.52
N VAL A 170 -24.84 -18.02 -14.77
CA VAL A 170 -23.70 -17.17 -15.11
C VAL A 170 -23.55 -17.08 -16.62
N VAL A 171 -23.62 -15.86 -17.16
CA VAL A 171 -23.32 -15.59 -18.57
C VAL A 171 -21.83 -15.84 -18.83
N ASP A 172 -20.96 -15.19 -18.05
CA ASP A 172 -19.51 -15.34 -18.17
C ASP A 172 -18.95 -16.44 -17.26
N LYS A 173 -18.88 -17.67 -17.79
CA LYS A 173 -18.40 -18.85 -17.05
C LYS A 173 -16.96 -18.73 -16.54
N ASN A 174 -16.14 -17.87 -17.14
CA ASN A 174 -14.76 -17.66 -16.68
C ASN A 174 -14.70 -16.98 -15.30
N ARG A 175 -15.81 -16.39 -14.81
CA ARG A 175 -15.97 -15.89 -13.44
C ARG A 175 -16.03 -16.99 -12.38
N ILE A 176 -16.28 -18.24 -12.77
CA ILE A 176 -16.34 -19.38 -11.85
C ILE A 176 -14.91 -19.86 -11.60
N VAL A 177 -14.48 -19.83 -10.33
CA VAL A 177 -13.15 -20.30 -9.91
C VAL A 177 -13.32 -21.62 -9.17
N THR A 178 -12.99 -22.70 -9.86
CA THR A 178 -13.12 -24.07 -9.34
C THR A 178 -11.93 -24.45 -8.45
N PHE A 179 -12.06 -25.53 -7.69
CA PHE A 179 -10.92 -26.04 -6.90
C PHE A 179 -9.68 -26.34 -7.77
N LYS A 180 -9.88 -26.83 -9.01
CA LYS A 180 -8.78 -27.11 -9.94
C LYS A 180 -7.95 -25.88 -10.31
N ASP A 181 -8.57 -24.70 -10.33
CA ASP A 181 -7.87 -23.45 -10.64
C ASP A 181 -6.89 -23.04 -9.52
N ILE A 182 -7.22 -23.38 -8.27
CA ILE A 182 -6.50 -22.93 -7.07
C ILE A 182 -5.61 -24.01 -6.42
N GLU A 183 -5.83 -25.30 -6.71
CA GLU A 183 -5.17 -26.43 -6.04
C GLU A 183 -3.63 -26.29 -6.04
N ASP A 184 -3.09 -25.83 -7.16
CA ASP A 184 -1.64 -25.71 -7.40
C ASP A 184 -0.94 -24.63 -6.54
N VAL A 185 -1.69 -23.82 -5.79
CA VAL A 185 -1.14 -22.81 -4.86
C VAL A 185 -1.42 -23.13 -3.39
N LEU A 186 -2.12 -24.24 -3.09
CA LEU A 186 -2.47 -24.61 -1.72
C LEU A 186 -1.34 -25.37 -1.03
N TYR A 187 -0.47 -24.65 -0.34
CA TYR A 187 0.59 -25.19 0.52
C TYR A 187 0.41 -24.67 1.94
N SER A 188 0.75 -25.50 2.93
CA SER A 188 0.76 -25.08 4.33
C SER A 188 2.00 -24.24 4.58
N PHE A 189 1.88 -23.08 5.18
CA PHE A 189 3.02 -22.24 5.58
C PHE A 189 3.07 -22.10 7.09
N ASN A 190 4.24 -21.81 7.64
CA ASN A 190 4.30 -21.34 9.02
C ASN A 190 3.50 -20.02 9.18
N LYS A 191 3.07 -19.73 10.41
CA LYS A 191 2.17 -18.59 10.70
C LYS A 191 2.76 -17.25 10.26
N ILE A 192 4.07 -17.05 10.38
CA ILE A 192 4.73 -15.79 10.00
C ILE A 192 4.69 -15.61 8.47
N VAL A 193 5.04 -16.65 7.72
CA VAL A 193 5.02 -16.63 6.25
C VAL A 193 3.59 -16.49 5.73
N ALA A 194 2.62 -17.18 6.34
CA ALA A 194 1.22 -17.05 5.98
C ALA A 194 0.69 -15.61 6.14
N VAL A 195 1.02 -14.95 7.25
CA VAL A 195 0.60 -13.55 7.47
C VAL A 195 1.34 -12.59 6.54
N THR A 196 2.64 -12.77 6.34
CA THR A 196 3.41 -11.96 5.37
C THR A 196 2.85 -12.10 3.96
N LEU A 197 2.50 -13.33 3.53
CA LEU A 197 1.86 -13.58 2.25
C LEU A 197 0.48 -12.92 2.16
N PHE A 198 -0.33 -13.00 3.22
CA PHE A 198 -1.62 -12.29 3.30
C PHE A 198 -1.44 -10.78 3.09
N LEU A 199 -0.52 -10.13 3.82
CA LEU A 199 -0.28 -8.69 3.71
C LEU A 199 0.23 -8.29 2.32
N ASN A 200 1.13 -9.08 1.73
CA ASN A 200 1.58 -8.88 0.34
C ASN A 200 0.42 -9.00 -0.67
N LEU A 201 -0.46 -10.00 -0.51
CA LEU A 201 -1.62 -10.18 -1.38
C LEU A 201 -2.62 -9.02 -1.24
N MET A 202 -2.83 -8.51 -0.02
CA MET A 202 -3.66 -7.31 0.19
C MET A 202 -3.03 -6.07 -0.48
N GLU A 203 -1.70 -5.93 -0.43
CA GLU A 203 -0.98 -4.83 -1.09
C GLU A 203 -1.13 -4.85 -2.62
N GLU A 204 -1.08 -6.03 -3.24
CA GLU A 204 -1.36 -6.20 -4.69
C GLU A 204 -2.77 -5.72 -5.07
N LEU A 205 -3.72 -5.85 -4.14
CA LEU A 205 -5.11 -5.39 -4.29
C LEU A 205 -5.30 -3.90 -3.89
N GLY A 206 -4.21 -3.20 -3.56
CA GLY A 206 -4.19 -1.76 -3.30
C GLY A 206 -4.17 -1.37 -1.82
N ALA A 207 -4.03 -2.32 -0.90
CA ALA A 207 -3.82 -2.03 0.52
C ALA A 207 -2.46 -1.37 0.79
N LYS A 208 -2.36 -0.67 1.92
CA LYS A 208 -1.08 -0.11 2.41
C LYS A 208 -0.72 -0.72 3.75
N ILE A 209 0.41 -1.41 3.79
CA ILE A 209 0.86 -2.15 4.96
C ILE A 209 1.71 -1.24 5.84
N TYR A 210 1.45 -1.25 7.16
CA TYR A 210 2.12 -0.38 8.09
C TYR A 210 3.60 -0.76 8.24
N GLY A 211 4.50 0.22 8.15
CA GLY A 211 5.94 0.02 8.36
C GLY A 211 6.70 -0.58 7.17
N TRP A 212 6.01 -0.96 6.10
CA TRP A 212 6.62 -1.56 4.91
C TRP A 212 6.96 -0.51 3.85
N ASP A 213 8.04 -0.76 3.11
CA ASP A 213 8.33 -0.03 1.86
C ASP A 213 7.53 -0.67 0.74
N SER A 214 6.57 0.07 0.20
CA SER A 214 5.65 -0.48 -0.80
C SER A 214 6.36 -0.74 -2.12
N LEU A 215 6.18 -1.94 -2.68
CA LEU A 215 6.61 -2.27 -4.05
C LEU A 215 5.49 -2.10 -5.08
N SER A 216 4.26 -1.89 -4.62
CA SER A 216 3.10 -1.67 -5.49
C SER A 216 3.25 -0.35 -6.27
N PRO A 217 3.24 -0.38 -7.62
CA PRO A 217 3.30 0.83 -8.44
C PRO A 217 2.25 1.86 -8.03
N THR A 218 1.03 1.40 -7.74
CA THR A 218 -0.10 2.25 -7.35
C THR A 218 0.20 2.99 -6.05
N ASN A 219 0.69 2.30 -5.03
CA ASN A 219 1.04 2.94 -3.75
C ASN A 219 2.16 3.98 -3.90
N ILE A 220 3.23 3.65 -4.65
CA ILE A 220 4.35 4.56 -4.91
C ILE A 220 3.87 5.80 -5.67
N MET A 221 3.08 5.62 -6.74
CA MET A 221 2.53 6.70 -7.54
C MET A 221 1.62 7.62 -6.70
N HIS A 222 0.79 7.08 -5.81
CA HIS A 222 -0.06 7.92 -4.95
C HIS A 222 0.74 8.72 -3.91
N GLU A 223 1.82 8.16 -3.38
CA GLU A 223 2.72 8.94 -2.52
C GLU A 223 3.37 10.09 -3.30
N PHE A 224 3.74 9.84 -4.55
CA PHE A 224 4.14 10.87 -5.52
C PHE A 224 2.94 11.57 -6.17
N THR A 225 2.31 12.50 -5.43
CA THR A 225 1.06 13.25 -5.71
C THR A 225 0.75 13.80 -7.13
N LEU A 226 1.63 13.66 -8.14
CA LEU A 226 1.44 14.12 -9.51
C LEU A 226 1.17 13.01 -10.53
N PHE A 227 1.37 11.73 -10.17
CA PHE A 227 1.02 10.65 -11.08
C PHE A 227 -0.50 10.58 -11.28
N PRO A 228 -0.97 10.31 -12.51
CA PRO A 228 -2.38 9.97 -12.71
C PRO A 228 -2.70 8.61 -12.08
N ASP A 229 -3.97 8.43 -11.73
CA ASP A 229 -4.44 7.17 -11.18
C ASP A 229 -4.63 6.14 -12.32
N PHE A 230 -3.76 5.13 -12.33
CA PHE A 230 -3.83 3.99 -13.25
C PHE A 230 -4.45 2.74 -12.64
N SER A 231 -5.02 2.85 -11.43
CA SER A 231 -5.72 1.75 -10.79
C SER A 231 -6.97 1.36 -11.59
N VAL A 232 -7.33 0.07 -11.52
CA VAL A 232 -8.49 -0.46 -12.25
C VAL A 232 -9.82 0.05 -11.68
N GLY A 233 -9.84 0.53 -10.43
CA GLY A 233 -11.02 1.11 -9.80
C GLY A 233 -12.14 0.10 -9.53
N LEU A 234 -11.79 -1.10 -9.05
CA LEU A 234 -12.74 -2.18 -8.74
C LEU A 234 -13.82 -1.72 -7.75
N LYS A 235 -15.09 -2.01 -8.06
CA LYS A 235 -16.23 -1.63 -7.22
C LYS A 235 -16.11 -2.27 -5.83
N ASP A 236 -16.22 -1.45 -4.79
CA ASP A 236 -16.26 -1.84 -3.38
C ASP A 236 -15.06 -2.69 -2.90
N ILE A 237 -13.90 -2.52 -3.54
CA ILE A 237 -12.65 -3.21 -3.15
C ILE A 237 -12.21 -2.84 -1.73
N ASP A 238 -12.50 -1.62 -1.28
CA ASP A 238 -12.28 -1.16 0.09
C ASP A 238 -13.03 -2.03 1.11
N LYS A 239 -14.30 -2.35 0.83
CA LYS A 239 -15.10 -3.22 1.70
C LYS A 239 -14.57 -4.65 1.70
N PHE A 240 -14.15 -5.16 0.55
CA PHE A 240 -13.52 -6.48 0.43
C PHE A 240 -12.25 -6.56 1.28
N LEU A 241 -11.32 -5.62 1.12
CA LEU A 241 -10.08 -5.56 1.89
C LEU A 241 -10.38 -5.45 3.39
N ASN A 242 -11.33 -4.58 3.78
CA ASN A 242 -11.70 -4.40 5.19
C ASN A 242 -12.21 -5.71 5.81
N ARG A 243 -13.04 -6.48 5.09
CA ARG A 243 -13.54 -7.79 5.53
C ARG A 243 -12.43 -8.83 5.62
N CYS A 244 -11.45 -8.81 4.71
CA CYS A 244 -10.26 -9.66 4.80
C CYS A 244 -9.45 -9.38 6.08
N PHE A 245 -9.16 -8.11 6.37
CA PHE A 245 -8.45 -7.70 7.59
C PHE A 245 -9.25 -8.05 8.85
N ASP A 246 -10.56 -7.78 8.88
CA ASP A 246 -11.44 -8.12 10.00
C ASP A 246 -11.35 -9.61 10.32
N LEU A 247 -11.49 -10.49 9.30
CA LEU A 247 -11.43 -11.93 9.50
C LEU A 247 -10.07 -12.37 10.04
N VAL A 248 -8.97 -11.92 9.43
CA VAL A 248 -7.60 -12.29 9.87
C VAL A 248 -7.29 -11.77 11.27
N SER A 249 -7.75 -10.56 11.63
CA SER A 249 -7.50 -9.95 12.96
C SER A 249 -8.07 -10.77 14.13
N VAL A 250 -9.01 -11.67 13.86
CA VAL A 250 -9.59 -12.62 14.84
C VAL A 250 -8.79 -13.92 14.91
N GLN A 251 -8.05 -14.28 13.85
CA GLN A 251 -7.26 -15.52 13.78
C GLN A 251 -5.81 -15.36 14.30
N VAL A 252 -5.38 -14.12 14.55
CA VAL A 252 -4.01 -13.80 14.98
C VAL A 252 -4.02 -13.03 16.30
N GLU A 253 -2.92 -13.12 17.04
CA GLU A 253 -2.77 -12.53 18.38
C GLU A 253 -1.43 -11.77 18.52
N GLY A 254 -1.28 -11.02 19.61
CA GLY A 254 -0.08 -10.27 19.93
C GLY A 254 0.33 -9.25 18.84
N GLN A 255 1.64 -9.08 18.66
CA GLN A 255 2.21 -8.09 17.72
C GLN A 255 1.76 -8.29 16.26
N VAL A 256 1.41 -9.53 15.88
CA VAL A 256 0.89 -9.83 14.53
C VAL A 256 -0.49 -9.22 14.35
N ARG A 257 -1.36 -9.32 15.37
CA ARG A 257 -2.68 -8.69 15.38
C ARG A 257 -2.57 -7.16 15.34
N ASP A 258 -1.62 -6.62 16.08
CA ASP A 258 -1.35 -5.18 16.13
C ASP A 258 -0.93 -4.63 14.75
N LEU A 259 -0.10 -5.38 14.01
CA LEU A 259 0.29 -5.07 12.63
C LEU A 259 -0.90 -5.11 11.67
N VAL A 260 -1.74 -6.15 11.76
CA VAL A 260 -2.93 -6.33 10.92
C VAL A 260 -3.91 -5.16 11.12
N LEU A 261 -4.22 -4.80 12.37
CA LEU A 261 -5.13 -3.70 12.68
C LEU A 261 -4.56 -2.33 12.26
N SER A 262 -3.27 -2.10 12.51
CA SER A 262 -2.61 -0.85 12.08
C SER A 262 -2.56 -0.72 10.56
N SER A 263 -2.34 -1.83 9.85
CA SER A 263 -2.36 -1.89 8.38
C SER A 263 -3.77 -1.72 7.80
N GLN A 264 -4.78 -2.27 8.47
CA GLN A 264 -6.18 -2.07 8.10
C GLN A 264 -6.57 -0.59 8.19
N LEU A 265 -6.27 0.06 9.32
CA LEU A 265 -6.55 1.49 9.48
C LEU A 265 -5.78 2.35 8.47
N LEU A 266 -4.51 2.04 8.24
CA LEU A 266 -3.71 2.72 7.23
C LEU A 266 -4.29 2.53 5.83
N THR A 267 -4.74 1.32 5.49
CA THR A 267 -5.39 1.02 4.21
C THR A 267 -6.67 1.83 4.03
N ILE A 268 -7.55 1.86 5.05
CA ILE A 268 -8.77 2.69 5.06
C ILE A 268 -8.42 4.15 4.78
N PHE A 269 -7.45 4.70 5.50
CA PHE A 269 -7.01 6.09 5.30
C PHE A 269 -6.55 6.35 3.85
N ASN A 270 -5.73 5.46 3.28
CA ASN A 270 -5.20 5.65 1.93
C ASN A 270 -6.29 5.53 0.86
N LEU A 271 -7.20 4.57 0.97
CA LEU A 271 -8.29 4.41 -0.01
C LEU A 271 -9.27 5.59 0.04
N ILE A 272 -9.61 6.08 1.24
CA ILE A 272 -10.42 7.31 1.39
C ILE A 272 -9.68 8.51 0.78
N SER A 273 -8.38 8.64 1.04
CA SER A 273 -7.58 9.75 0.49
C SER A 273 -7.48 9.74 -1.04
N ARG A 274 -7.63 8.58 -1.69
CA ARG A 274 -7.69 8.44 -3.15
C ARG A 274 -9.06 8.86 -3.71
N ASN A 275 -10.13 8.47 -3.04
CA ASN A 275 -11.49 8.63 -3.53
C ASN A 275 -12.08 10.03 -3.31
N TYR A 276 -11.54 10.81 -2.36
CA TYR A 276 -12.06 12.12 -1.99
C TYR A 276 -11.02 13.22 -2.20
N GLY A 277 -11.38 14.29 -2.92
CA GLY A 277 -10.47 15.42 -3.18
C GLY A 277 -10.40 16.48 -2.09
N SER A 278 -11.33 16.50 -1.12
CA SER A 278 -11.38 17.51 -0.04
C SER A 278 -10.91 16.93 1.29
N ARG A 279 -10.03 17.66 1.99
CA ARG A 279 -9.48 17.25 3.29
C ARG A 279 -10.57 17.08 4.35
N GLU A 280 -11.63 17.87 4.29
CA GLU A 280 -12.79 17.78 5.18
C GLU A 280 -13.57 16.49 4.96
N LYS A 281 -13.84 16.13 3.70
CA LYS A 281 -14.51 14.87 3.33
C LYS A 281 -13.69 13.66 3.73
N ILE A 282 -12.37 13.69 3.45
CA ILE A 282 -11.43 12.65 3.89
C ILE A 282 -11.52 12.49 5.41
N THR A 283 -11.44 13.60 6.16
CA THR A 283 -11.45 13.56 7.62
C THR A 283 -12.76 12.99 8.17
N ALA A 284 -13.91 13.42 7.65
CA ALA A 284 -15.22 12.95 8.11
C ALA A 284 -15.36 11.44 7.89
N LYS A 285 -15.07 10.96 6.67
CA LYS A 285 -15.17 9.55 6.30
C LYS A 285 -14.16 8.69 7.03
N PHE A 286 -12.92 9.14 7.17
CA PHE A 286 -11.90 8.40 7.91
C PHE A 286 -12.27 8.24 9.38
N ARG A 287 -12.81 9.28 10.03
CA ARG A 287 -13.26 9.20 11.43
C ARG A 287 -14.42 8.23 11.62
N GLU A 288 -15.35 8.19 10.68
CA GLU A 288 -16.49 7.25 10.68
C GLU A 288 -15.99 5.80 10.66
N GLU A 289 -15.15 5.45 9.68
CA GLU A 289 -14.59 4.10 9.53
C GLU A 289 -13.64 3.72 10.68
N ALA A 290 -12.79 4.65 11.12
CA ALA A 290 -11.89 4.43 12.25
C ALA A 290 -12.67 4.15 13.55
N LYS A 291 -13.80 4.82 13.77
CA LYS A 291 -14.67 4.58 14.92
C LYS A 291 -15.25 3.16 14.85
N LEU A 292 -15.75 2.74 13.70
CA LEU A 292 -16.26 1.38 13.50
C LEU A 292 -15.19 0.33 13.81
N LEU A 293 -13.97 0.51 13.29
CA LEU A 293 -12.85 -0.38 13.54
C LEU A 293 -12.47 -0.44 15.04
N CYS A 294 -12.43 0.69 15.72
CA CYS A 294 -12.09 0.76 17.15
C CYS A 294 -13.16 0.13 18.05
N CYS A 295 -14.44 0.23 17.68
CA CYS A 295 -15.56 -0.34 18.45
C CYS A 295 -15.66 -1.87 18.31
N LYS A 296 -15.25 -2.44 17.16
CA LYS A 296 -15.25 -3.89 16.95
C LYS A 296 -14.26 -4.59 17.89
N ASN A 297 -14.64 -5.75 18.43
CA ASN A 297 -13.78 -6.65 19.22
C ASN A 297 -12.94 -5.94 20.31
N ASN A 298 -13.46 -4.83 20.87
CA ASN A 298 -12.76 -3.99 21.85
C ASN A 298 -11.38 -3.49 21.38
N ASN A 299 -11.23 -3.26 20.07
CA ASN A 299 -10.00 -2.82 19.41
C ASN A 299 -9.47 -1.49 19.95
N ILE A 300 -10.32 -0.66 20.57
CA ILE A 300 -9.92 0.58 21.23
C ILE A 300 -8.81 0.39 22.29
N ARG A 301 -8.65 -0.82 22.85
CA ARG A 301 -7.56 -1.15 23.79
C ARG A 301 -6.22 -1.45 23.12
N ASN A 302 -6.17 -1.52 21.78
CA ASN A 302 -4.97 -1.77 21.03
C ASN A 302 -4.16 -0.47 20.87
N LEU A 303 -3.05 -0.33 21.60
CA LEU A 303 -2.25 0.89 21.63
C LEU A 303 -1.62 1.20 20.26
N SER A 304 -1.22 0.19 19.49
CA SER A 304 -0.60 0.37 18.17
C SER A 304 -1.59 0.89 17.13
N LEU A 305 -2.84 0.41 17.18
CA LEU A 305 -3.95 0.94 16.40
C LEU A 305 -4.24 2.40 16.77
N VAL A 306 -4.31 2.71 18.07
CA VAL A 306 -4.58 4.08 18.55
C VAL A 306 -3.44 5.03 18.19
N ALA A 307 -2.18 4.60 18.30
CA ALA A 307 -1.02 5.37 17.85
C ALA A 307 -1.12 5.69 16.36
N THR A 308 -1.48 4.69 15.54
CA THR A 308 -1.68 4.87 14.09
C THR A 308 -2.82 5.84 13.78
N LEU A 309 -3.93 5.75 14.52
CA LEU A 309 -5.04 6.70 14.41
C LEU A 309 -4.61 8.13 14.75
N ALA A 310 -3.89 8.30 15.85
CA ALA A 310 -3.41 9.61 16.29
C ALA A 310 -2.43 10.23 15.29
N GLU A 311 -1.51 9.43 14.72
CA GLU A 311 -0.60 9.85 13.64
C GLU A 311 -1.37 10.37 12.42
N LYS A 312 -2.44 9.67 12.00
CA LYS A 312 -3.26 10.09 10.84
C LYS A 312 -4.17 11.28 11.12
N LEU A 313 -4.67 11.43 12.35
CA LEU A 313 -5.39 12.63 12.74
C LEU A 313 -4.48 13.86 12.76
N LEU A 314 -3.23 13.71 13.20
CA LEU A 314 -2.22 14.78 13.12
C LEU A 314 -1.90 15.14 11.66
N GLU A 315 -1.73 14.15 10.78
CA GLU A 315 -1.53 14.37 9.34
C GLU A 315 -2.72 15.14 8.70
N LEU A 316 -3.94 14.88 9.17
CA LEU A 316 -5.15 15.62 8.76
C LEU A 316 -5.30 16.99 9.42
N GLY A 317 -4.38 17.42 10.30
CA GLY A 317 -4.44 18.71 10.99
C GLY A 317 -5.54 18.77 12.05
N LYS A 318 -5.87 17.63 12.67
CA LYS A 318 -6.86 17.51 13.75
C LYS A 318 -6.17 17.31 15.10
N ASP A 319 -5.34 18.30 15.45
CA ASP A 319 -4.40 18.26 16.57
C ASP A 319 -5.08 18.00 17.91
N GLU A 320 -6.16 18.71 18.24
CA GLU A 320 -6.92 18.53 19.48
C GLU A 320 -7.53 17.12 19.59
N ILE A 321 -8.03 16.58 18.48
CA ILE A 321 -8.63 15.24 18.45
C ILE A 321 -7.54 14.20 18.63
N ALA A 322 -6.39 14.35 17.94
CA ALA A 322 -5.23 13.48 18.09
C ALA A 322 -4.75 13.45 19.55
N ARG A 323 -4.63 14.61 20.21
CA ARG A 323 -4.29 14.70 21.64
C ARG A 323 -5.32 14.04 22.53
N THR A 324 -6.61 14.27 22.28
CA THR A 324 -7.70 13.67 23.07
C THR A 324 -7.72 12.15 22.97
N CYS A 325 -7.46 11.59 21.78
CA CYS A 325 -7.35 10.16 21.55
C CYS A 325 -6.25 9.52 22.39
N VAL A 326 -5.10 10.19 22.48
CA VAL A 326 -3.91 9.68 23.18
C VAL A 326 -3.98 9.89 24.69
N ASN A 327 -4.50 11.04 25.15
CA ASN A 327 -4.45 11.44 26.56
C ASN A 327 -5.01 10.37 27.51
N LYS A 328 -6.08 9.68 27.08
CA LYS A 328 -6.75 8.62 27.85
C LYS A 328 -5.81 7.50 28.30
N PHE A 329 -4.71 7.26 27.58
CA PHE A 329 -3.75 6.21 27.87
C PHE A 329 -2.61 6.65 28.79
N PHE A 330 -2.40 7.96 28.95
CA PHE A 330 -1.35 8.54 29.80
C PHE A 330 -1.84 9.05 31.16
N VAL A 331 -3.16 9.23 31.34
CA VAL A 331 -3.72 9.66 32.65
C VAL A 331 -3.47 8.61 33.74
N SER A 332 -3.52 7.33 33.39
CA SER A 332 -3.46 6.22 34.36
C SER A 332 -2.15 5.43 34.33
N ASN A 333 -1.26 5.69 33.36
CA ASN A 333 -0.08 4.86 33.12
C ASN A 333 1.19 5.73 33.05
N ASP A 334 2.24 5.27 33.73
CA ASP A 334 3.61 5.73 33.53
C ASP A 334 4.28 4.82 32.51
N MET A 335 4.69 5.39 31.37
CA MET A 335 5.31 4.63 30.29
C MET A 335 6.68 4.02 30.66
N TRP A 336 7.34 4.55 31.69
CA TRP A 336 8.62 4.04 32.19
C TRP A 336 8.44 2.94 33.25
N SER A 337 7.19 2.64 33.64
CA SER A 337 6.93 1.55 34.58
C SER A 337 7.20 0.17 33.93
N GLU A 338 7.64 -0.80 34.73
CA GLU A 338 7.90 -2.17 34.25
C GLU A 338 6.68 -2.82 33.59
N LYS A 339 5.47 -2.46 34.03
CA LYS A 339 4.22 -3.01 33.49
C LYS A 339 4.01 -2.63 32.02
N GLU A 340 4.40 -1.42 31.63
CA GLU A 340 4.15 -0.87 30.31
C GLU A 340 5.33 -1.05 29.34
N MET A 341 6.45 -1.66 29.78
CA MET A 341 7.62 -1.85 28.91
C MET A 341 7.30 -2.64 27.64
N SER A 342 6.44 -3.65 27.73
CA SER A 342 5.98 -4.43 26.57
C SER A 342 5.20 -3.60 25.53
N ARG A 343 4.72 -2.42 25.93
CA ARG A 343 3.91 -1.47 25.15
C ARG A 343 4.61 -0.12 24.94
N LEU A 344 5.91 -0.04 25.26
CA LEU A 344 6.66 1.20 25.21
C LEU A 344 6.64 1.84 23.81
N VAL A 345 6.77 1.03 22.75
CA VAL A 345 6.84 1.53 21.36
C VAL A 345 5.60 2.31 20.95
N PRO A 346 4.36 1.78 21.04
CA PRO A 346 3.18 2.56 20.71
C PRO A 346 2.95 3.73 21.67
N MET A 347 3.35 3.64 22.95
CA MET A 347 3.31 4.79 23.87
C MET A 347 4.25 5.91 23.42
N LEU A 348 5.49 5.61 23.03
CA LEU A 348 6.43 6.60 22.50
C LEU A 348 5.92 7.24 21.20
N ARG A 349 5.32 6.45 20.30
CA ARG A 349 4.66 6.98 19.09
C ARG A 349 3.57 7.98 19.45
N MET A 350 2.71 7.63 20.39
CA MET A 350 1.66 8.50 20.90
C MET A 350 2.21 9.77 21.58
N ALA A 351 3.29 9.67 22.35
CA ALA A 351 3.96 10.81 22.98
C ALA A 351 4.51 11.80 21.93
N ILE A 352 5.14 11.28 20.86
CA ILE A 352 5.61 12.10 19.73
C ILE A 352 4.46 12.84 19.06
N VAL A 353 3.32 12.18 18.83
CA VAL A 353 2.12 12.82 18.29
C VAL A 353 1.61 13.90 19.25
N TYR A 354 1.56 13.61 20.54
CA TYR A 354 1.06 14.52 21.56
C TYR A 354 1.87 15.81 21.64
N ILE A 355 3.21 15.72 21.57
CA ILE A 355 4.12 16.87 21.50
C ILE A 355 3.95 17.62 20.17
N SER A 356 3.89 16.90 19.05
CA SER A 356 3.77 17.51 17.71
C SER A 356 2.47 18.30 17.54
N ALA A 357 1.39 17.84 18.16
CA ALA A 357 0.06 18.46 18.14
C ALA A 357 -0.11 19.61 19.15
N ALA A 358 0.92 19.96 19.93
CA ALA A 358 0.82 21.04 20.91
C ALA A 358 0.84 22.43 20.23
N PRO A 359 0.05 23.40 20.74
CA PRO A 359 -0.19 24.67 20.04
C PRO A 359 1.05 25.57 19.94
N ASP A 360 1.86 25.63 21.00
CA ASP A 360 3.00 26.55 21.10
C ASP A 360 4.26 25.88 21.66
N ASP A 361 5.38 26.60 21.67
CA ASP A 361 6.68 26.10 22.12
C ASP A 361 6.76 25.93 23.64
N PHE A 362 6.00 26.69 24.42
CA PHE A 362 5.97 26.59 25.88
C PHE A 362 5.34 25.26 26.31
N VAL A 363 4.16 24.96 25.77
CA VAL A 363 3.48 23.68 26.01
C VAL A 363 4.33 22.50 25.52
N LYS A 364 5.03 22.64 24.39
CA LYS A 364 5.96 21.59 23.93
C LYS A 364 7.09 21.34 24.92
N ARG A 365 7.71 22.38 25.48
CA ARG A 365 8.80 22.23 26.47
C ARG A 365 8.33 21.52 27.74
N ASP A 366 7.19 21.94 28.27
CA ASP A 366 6.57 21.32 29.44
C ASP A 366 6.30 19.83 29.19
N LEU A 367 5.63 19.50 28.08
CA LEU A 367 5.33 18.10 27.74
C LEU A 367 6.60 17.26 27.55
N ILE A 368 7.62 17.78 26.89
CA ILE A 368 8.91 17.09 26.73
C ILE A 368 9.54 16.81 28.11
N SER A 369 9.55 17.80 29.00
CA SER A 369 10.06 17.66 30.36
C SER A 369 9.32 16.57 31.12
N THR A 370 7.99 16.61 31.13
CA THR A 370 7.15 15.68 31.91
C THR A 370 7.20 14.26 31.34
N ILE A 371 7.20 14.09 30.01
CA ILE A 371 7.30 12.77 29.36
C ILE A 371 8.65 12.13 29.69
N LEU A 372 9.76 12.85 29.53
CA LEU A 372 11.10 12.31 29.80
C LEU A 372 11.28 12.01 31.30
N CYS A 373 10.79 12.87 32.18
CA CYS A 373 11.02 12.73 33.62
C CYS A 373 10.05 11.79 34.34
N GLU A 374 8.79 11.78 33.93
CA GLU A 374 7.69 11.12 34.67
C GLU A 374 6.93 10.09 33.83
N GLY A 375 7.19 10.03 32.52
CA GLY A 375 6.50 9.08 31.63
C GLY A 375 5.03 9.36 31.42
N LYS A 376 4.59 10.59 31.74
CA LYS A 376 3.22 11.06 31.68
C LYS A 376 3.08 12.24 30.72
N CYS A 377 1.91 12.36 30.11
CA CYS A 377 1.55 13.50 29.25
C CYS A 377 0.68 14.52 30.01
N VAL A 378 1.13 14.94 31.19
CA VAL A 378 0.46 15.95 32.04
C VAL A 378 1.24 17.25 31.97
N GLN A 379 0.54 18.39 32.03
CA GLN A 379 1.19 19.69 32.12
C GLN A 379 1.61 19.95 33.56
N ASN A 380 2.91 20.15 33.79
CA ASN A 380 3.51 20.39 35.11
C ASN A 380 4.54 21.53 35.01
N GLU A 381 5.20 21.88 36.11
CA GLU A 381 6.34 22.80 36.01
C GLU A 381 7.51 22.15 35.27
N VAL A 382 8.10 22.90 34.32
CA VAL A 382 9.26 22.46 33.53
C VAL A 382 10.42 22.20 34.49
N LYS A 383 10.92 20.95 34.51
CA LYS A 383 12.07 20.56 35.34
C LYS A 383 13.35 21.20 34.82
N ASP A 384 14.35 21.32 35.70
CA ASP A 384 15.62 21.90 35.32
C ASP A 384 16.34 21.07 34.24
N ILE A 385 17.16 21.76 33.44
CA ILE A 385 17.87 21.19 32.28
C ILE A 385 18.75 20.00 32.68
N ASN A 386 19.39 20.05 33.86
CA ASN A 386 20.29 18.99 34.33
C ASN A 386 19.52 17.74 34.71
N THR A 387 18.36 17.89 35.36
CA THR A 387 17.46 16.78 35.68
C THR A 387 16.97 16.07 34.42
N ILE A 388 16.55 16.82 33.39
CA ILE A 388 16.12 16.23 32.12
C ILE A 388 17.28 15.47 31.46
N GLN A 389 18.47 16.07 31.39
CA GLN A 389 19.65 15.46 30.77
C GLN A 389 20.10 14.18 31.51
N ASN A 390 20.13 14.23 32.86
CA ASN A 390 20.42 13.05 33.68
C ASN A 390 19.42 11.94 33.43
N ARG A 391 18.14 12.28 33.30
CA ARG A 391 17.10 11.31 33.03
C ARG A 391 17.23 10.67 31.64
N ILE A 392 17.53 11.47 30.60
CA ILE A 392 17.83 10.95 29.25
C ILE A 392 18.95 9.90 29.33
N ASN A 393 20.04 10.21 30.04
CA ASN A 393 21.17 9.28 30.18
C ASN A 393 20.80 7.98 30.88
N VAL A 394 19.92 8.04 31.90
CA VAL A 394 19.40 6.85 32.58
C VAL A 394 18.54 6.01 31.63
N ILE A 395 17.61 6.64 30.91
CA ILE A 395 16.72 5.96 29.96
C ILE A 395 17.52 5.22 28.89
N PHE A 396 18.50 5.88 28.26
CA PHE A 396 19.35 5.23 27.26
C PHE A 396 20.15 4.07 27.84
N ARG A 397 20.73 4.25 29.04
CA ARG A 397 21.49 3.18 29.71
C ARG A 397 20.62 1.97 29.99
N ASP A 398 19.41 2.19 30.47
CA ASP A 398 18.49 1.10 30.82
C ASP A 398 18.01 0.35 29.58
N LEU A 399 17.67 1.06 28.50
CA LEU A 399 17.21 0.43 27.26
C LEU A 399 18.31 -0.30 26.50
N LEU A 400 19.54 0.22 26.50
CA LEU A 400 20.68 -0.46 25.87
C LEU A 400 21.11 -1.73 26.61
N ARG A 401 20.80 -1.84 27.91
CA ARG A 401 21.13 -3.01 28.74
C ARG A 401 20.05 -4.09 28.74
N ARG A 402 18.80 -3.75 28.39
CA ARG A 402 17.68 -4.69 28.40
C ARG A 402 17.69 -5.59 27.18
N GLU A 403 17.66 -6.89 27.40
CA GLU A 403 17.39 -7.88 26.36
C GLU A 403 15.92 -7.77 25.90
N GLY A 404 15.66 -7.93 24.60
CA GLY A 404 14.30 -7.88 24.01
C GLY A 404 13.83 -6.54 23.46
N MET A 405 14.60 -5.46 23.61
CA MET A 405 14.30 -4.14 23.02
C MET A 405 14.83 -4.04 21.58
N HIS A 406 14.30 -4.87 20.69
CA HIS A 406 14.70 -4.94 19.28
C HIS A 406 13.84 -4.05 18.37
N ASP A 407 14.33 -3.80 17.16
CA ASP A 407 13.56 -3.13 16.12
C ASP A 407 12.30 -3.95 15.77
N THR A 408 11.15 -3.31 15.87
CA THR A 408 9.86 -3.89 15.46
C THR A 408 9.38 -3.25 14.16
N TRP A 409 8.30 -3.79 13.57
CA TRP A 409 7.61 -3.17 12.44
C TRP A 409 7.05 -1.77 12.77
N GLU A 410 6.80 -1.46 14.05
CA GLU A 410 6.39 -0.12 14.51
C GLU A 410 7.55 0.86 14.59
N GLY A 411 8.75 0.35 14.84
CA GLY A 411 9.97 1.11 15.09
C GLY A 411 10.77 0.57 16.27
N SER A 412 11.89 1.21 16.53
CA SER A 412 12.77 0.92 17.66
C SER A 412 12.44 1.82 18.85
N PRO A 413 12.40 1.31 20.09
CA PRO A 413 12.31 2.17 21.28
C PRO A 413 13.40 3.25 21.30
N ILE A 414 14.63 2.86 20.94
CA ILE A 414 15.80 3.75 20.90
C ILE A 414 15.61 4.85 19.85
N ASP A 415 15.09 4.49 18.67
CA ASP A 415 14.81 5.43 17.56
C ASP A 415 13.72 6.45 17.97
N LEU A 416 12.66 5.99 18.64
CA LEU A 416 11.57 6.86 19.09
C LEU A 416 11.97 7.76 20.27
N ILE A 417 12.80 7.29 21.20
CA ILE A 417 13.33 8.14 22.28
C ILE A 417 14.31 9.16 21.72
N SER A 418 15.09 8.78 20.71
CA SER A 418 15.94 9.72 19.98
C SER A 418 15.12 10.85 19.36
N CYS A 419 13.88 10.59 18.89
CA CYS A 419 12.97 11.66 18.47
C CYS A 419 12.59 12.61 19.62
N LEU A 420 12.38 12.11 20.84
CA LEU A 420 12.09 12.95 22.02
C LEU A 420 13.30 13.81 22.40
N VAL A 421 14.51 13.25 22.36
CA VAL A 421 15.75 14.01 22.58
C VAL A 421 15.96 15.04 21.48
N LEU A 422 15.58 14.73 20.24
CA LEU A 422 15.64 15.68 19.15
C LEU A 422 14.69 16.87 19.38
N PHE A 423 13.45 16.61 19.83
CA PHE A 423 12.53 17.67 20.26
C PHE A 423 13.12 18.51 21.38
N TYR A 424 13.69 17.88 22.40
CA TYR A 424 14.39 18.59 23.49
C TYR A 424 15.48 19.52 22.93
N SER A 425 16.35 19.00 22.06
CA SER A 425 17.45 19.77 21.44
C SER A 425 16.98 20.94 20.58
N TYR A 426 15.77 20.87 20.05
CA TYR A 426 15.16 21.91 19.20
C TYR A 426 14.43 22.97 20.04
N TYR A 427 13.55 22.56 20.96
CA TYR A 427 12.67 23.49 21.67
C TYR A 427 13.34 24.17 22.87
N PHE A 428 14.31 23.54 23.55
CA PHE A 428 14.99 24.10 24.73
C PHE A 428 16.12 25.08 24.38
N VAL A 429 16.33 25.37 23.09
CA VAL A 429 17.38 26.28 22.61
C VAL A 429 16.75 27.51 21.92
N ILE A 430 17.43 28.65 22.00
CA ILE A 430 17.06 29.88 21.28
C ILE A 430 17.01 29.65 19.76
N ASN A 431 16.13 30.36 19.07
CA ASN A 431 15.77 30.11 17.68
C ASN A 431 16.99 30.03 16.72
N GLU A 432 17.95 30.95 16.87
CA GLU A 432 19.17 31.03 16.05
C GLU A 432 20.06 29.79 16.14
N LYS A 433 20.04 29.07 17.27
CA LYS A 433 20.90 27.91 17.53
C LYS A 433 20.18 26.58 17.28
N ARG A 434 18.89 26.59 16.91
CA ARG A 434 18.07 25.36 16.75
C ARG A 434 18.63 24.41 15.70
N VAL A 435 18.98 24.93 14.51
CA VAL A 435 19.52 24.11 13.41
C VAL A 435 20.84 23.45 13.81
N TRP A 436 21.74 24.22 14.43
CA TRP A 436 23.04 23.71 14.88
C TRP A 436 22.86 22.64 15.97
N SER A 437 22.05 22.94 16.99
CA SER A 437 21.74 22.02 18.10
C SER A 437 21.14 20.71 17.59
N MET A 438 20.14 20.81 16.73
CA MET A 438 19.45 19.67 16.16
C MET A 438 20.36 18.83 15.24
N ARG A 439 21.19 19.46 14.41
CA ARG A 439 22.17 18.74 13.56
C ARG A 439 23.21 18.03 14.40
N LYS A 440 23.74 18.68 15.43
CA LYS A 440 24.70 18.07 16.38
C LYS A 440 24.08 16.87 17.08
N CYS A 441 22.88 17.06 17.66
CA CYS A 441 22.11 16.02 18.33
C CYS A 441 21.85 14.82 17.42
N TYR A 442 21.38 15.05 16.19
CA TYR A 442 21.14 13.99 15.21
C TYR A 442 22.41 13.20 14.88
N MET A 443 23.55 13.87 14.68
CA MET A 443 24.83 13.22 14.39
C MET A 443 25.33 12.37 15.56
N GLU A 444 25.21 12.88 16.79
CA GLU A 444 25.59 12.15 18.02
C GLU A 444 24.70 10.94 18.23
N LEU A 445 23.37 11.11 18.15
CA LEU A 445 22.41 10.01 18.30
C LEU A 445 22.62 8.94 17.22
N SER A 446 22.77 9.33 15.96
CA SER A 446 23.04 8.39 14.85
C SER A 446 24.35 7.62 15.05
N ALA A 447 25.35 8.22 15.70
CA ALA A 447 26.63 7.57 15.97
C ALA A 447 26.55 6.56 17.11
N VAL A 448 25.67 6.78 18.09
CA VAL A 448 25.45 5.88 19.25
C VAL A 448 24.56 4.69 18.88
N THR A 449 23.64 4.90 17.94
CA THR A 449 22.52 3.97 17.74
C THR A 449 22.68 3.09 16.49
N ARG A 450 23.92 2.94 15.97
CA ARG A 450 24.35 2.31 14.68
C ARG A 450 23.65 1.01 14.25
N HIS A 451 23.03 0.29 15.17
CA HIS A 451 22.35 -0.99 14.92
C HIS A 451 20.87 -0.86 14.50
N SER A 452 20.23 0.31 14.62
CA SER A 452 18.85 0.50 14.16
C SER A 452 18.77 1.30 12.85
N LYS A 453 17.74 1.04 12.03
CA LYS A 453 17.57 1.67 10.71
C LYS A 453 17.24 3.19 10.77
N HIS A 454 17.20 3.79 11.97
CA HIS A 454 16.90 5.20 12.29
C HIS A 454 15.79 5.87 11.47
N ARG A 455 14.78 5.10 11.03
CA ARG A 455 13.82 5.63 10.07
C ARG A 455 12.94 6.70 10.70
N ARG A 456 12.54 6.53 11.96
CA ARG A 456 11.69 7.50 12.68
C ARG A 456 12.49 8.74 13.06
N LEU A 457 13.70 8.57 13.60
CA LEU A 457 14.58 9.69 13.94
C LEU A 457 14.92 10.53 12.71
N LEU A 458 15.29 9.88 11.60
CA LEU A 458 15.62 10.57 10.36
C LEU A 458 14.43 11.36 9.82
N LYS A 459 13.23 10.76 9.75
CA LYS A 459 12.03 11.48 9.31
C LYS A 459 11.73 12.66 10.23
N LYS A 460 11.78 12.45 11.55
CA LYS A 460 11.51 13.54 12.50
C LYS A 460 12.54 14.67 12.41
N TYR A 461 13.81 14.34 12.17
CA TYR A 461 14.86 15.33 11.90
C TYR A 461 14.59 16.17 10.66
N LEU A 462 14.20 15.53 9.56
CA LEU A 462 13.87 16.22 8.32
C LEU A 462 12.60 17.07 8.47
N GLU A 463 11.58 16.58 9.17
CA GLU A 463 10.34 17.32 9.47
C GLU A 463 10.63 18.58 10.28
N LEU A 464 11.41 18.48 11.37
CA LEU A 464 11.78 19.63 12.19
C LEU A 464 12.66 20.63 11.42
N LEU A 465 13.58 20.13 10.58
CA LEU A 465 14.41 21.00 9.73
C LEU A 465 13.58 21.74 8.69
N GLN A 466 12.63 21.05 8.05
CA GLN A 466 11.71 21.66 7.10
C GLN A 466 10.82 22.69 7.78
N LEU A 467 10.27 22.37 8.95
CA LEU A 467 9.50 23.30 9.77
C LEU A 467 10.32 24.56 10.09
N HIS A 468 11.56 24.38 10.56
CA HIS A 468 12.43 25.50 10.91
C HIS A 468 12.74 26.41 9.71
N VAL A 469 13.10 25.82 8.56
CA VAL A 469 13.37 26.58 7.33
C VAL A 469 12.13 27.31 6.84
N THR A 470 10.93 26.73 7.02
CA THR A 470 9.66 27.36 6.65
C THR A 470 9.33 28.54 7.54
N LEU A 471 9.53 28.41 8.85
CA LEU A 471 9.27 29.47 9.83
C LEU A 471 10.34 30.57 9.84
N ASN A 472 11.55 30.28 9.35
CA ASN A 472 12.69 31.20 9.39
C ASN A 472 13.29 31.42 7.98
N PRO A 473 12.73 32.32 7.17
CA PRO A 473 13.18 32.58 5.80
C PRO A 473 14.66 32.98 5.66
N GLY A 474 15.28 33.49 6.73
CA GLY A 474 16.72 33.80 6.78
C GLY A 474 17.63 32.56 6.80
N THR A 475 17.07 31.37 7.08
CA THR A 475 17.83 30.12 7.07
C THR A 475 18.01 29.62 5.64
N SER A 476 19.25 29.33 5.24
CA SER A 476 19.54 28.82 3.90
C SER A 476 18.88 27.47 3.64
N ARG A 477 18.11 27.39 2.54
CA ARG A 477 17.50 26.13 2.07
C ARG A 477 18.53 25.04 1.77
N ARG A 478 19.80 25.40 1.52
CA ARG A 478 20.90 24.44 1.31
C ARG A 478 21.03 23.45 2.46
N VAL A 479 20.80 23.90 3.70
CA VAL A 479 20.90 23.05 4.89
C VAL A 479 19.90 21.89 4.81
N LEU A 480 18.66 22.18 4.40
CA LEU A 480 17.63 21.15 4.20
C LEU A 480 18.00 20.22 3.03
N VAL A 481 18.46 20.77 1.91
CA VAL A 481 18.84 19.98 0.72
C VAL A 481 20.01 19.02 1.01
N GLU A 482 21.03 19.47 1.75
CA GLU A 482 22.17 18.64 2.17
C GLU A 482 21.76 17.51 3.13
N ALA A 483 20.84 17.79 4.06
CA ALA A 483 20.26 16.78 4.92
C ALA A 483 19.45 15.74 4.12
N LEU A 484 18.62 16.21 3.18
CA LEU A 484 17.76 15.36 2.35
C LEU A 484 18.55 14.44 1.40
N ILE A 485 19.60 14.93 0.73
CA ILE A 485 20.43 14.06 -0.12
C ILE A 485 21.17 13.00 0.70
N THR A 486 21.63 13.36 1.90
CA THR A 486 22.25 12.40 2.83
C THR A 486 21.24 11.35 3.30
N ALA A 487 20.01 11.78 3.57
CA ALA A 487 18.90 10.90 3.92
C ALA A 487 18.54 9.92 2.80
N CYS A 488 18.42 10.41 1.56
CA CYS A 488 18.11 9.57 0.38
C CYS A 488 19.21 8.54 0.11
N ARG A 489 20.48 8.88 0.36
CA ARG A 489 21.59 7.91 0.24
C ARG A 489 21.55 6.82 1.30
N ARG A 490 21.07 7.13 2.51
CA ARG A 490 20.92 6.15 3.60
C ARG A 490 19.71 5.25 3.39
N ASN A 491 18.58 5.83 2.98
CA ASN A 491 17.30 5.14 2.81
C ASN A 491 16.72 5.42 1.41
N PRO A 492 17.29 4.82 0.34
CA PRO A 492 16.88 5.08 -1.04
C PRO A 492 15.49 4.56 -1.40
N THR A 493 14.91 3.66 -0.59
CA THR A 493 13.59 3.07 -0.79
C THR A 493 12.45 3.87 -0.18
N ASP A 494 12.74 4.93 0.59
CA ASP A 494 11.71 5.72 1.26
C ASP A 494 11.14 6.81 0.33
N VAL A 495 9.97 6.52 -0.26
CA VAL A 495 9.27 7.42 -1.19
C VAL A 495 9.00 8.79 -0.56
N SER A 496 8.64 8.85 0.72
CA SER A 496 8.36 10.13 1.39
C SER A 496 9.60 11.03 1.47
N ILE A 497 10.78 10.46 1.74
CA ILE A 497 12.05 11.20 1.78
C ILE A 497 12.47 11.62 0.37
N LEU A 498 12.37 10.71 -0.61
CA LEU A 498 12.65 11.02 -2.02
C LEU A 498 11.76 12.15 -2.53
N LYS A 499 10.47 12.11 -2.21
CA LYS A 499 9.51 13.16 -2.57
C LYS A 499 9.89 14.50 -1.94
N MET A 500 10.19 14.53 -0.63
CA MET A 500 10.63 15.75 0.05
C MET A 500 11.90 16.34 -0.60
N TYR A 501 12.84 15.48 -1.00
CA TYR A 501 14.04 15.90 -1.72
C TYR A 501 13.73 16.50 -3.10
N ILE A 502 12.92 15.81 -3.90
CA ILE A 502 12.51 16.25 -5.24
C ILE A 502 11.75 17.58 -5.16
N ASP A 503 10.74 17.68 -4.28
CA ASP A 503 9.94 18.89 -4.09
C ASP A 503 10.79 20.09 -3.70
N SER A 504 11.80 19.87 -2.85
CA SER A 504 12.71 20.92 -2.37
C SER A 504 13.74 21.37 -3.41
N THR A 505 13.98 20.58 -4.47
CA THR A 505 15.08 20.78 -5.44
C THR A 505 14.64 20.93 -6.89
N ALA A 506 13.35 20.77 -7.20
CA ALA A 506 12.83 20.82 -8.56
C ALA A 506 13.03 22.17 -9.28
N LYS A 507 13.21 23.27 -8.53
CA LYS A 507 13.40 24.63 -9.06
C LYS A 507 14.84 25.12 -8.93
N GLY A 508 15.28 25.92 -9.90
CA GLY A 508 16.56 26.63 -9.86
C GLY A 508 17.79 25.72 -9.94
N ASN A 509 18.88 26.15 -9.29
CA ASN A 509 20.21 25.54 -9.41
C ASN A 509 20.33 24.13 -8.83
N PHE A 510 19.37 23.68 -8.01
CA PHE A 510 19.38 22.34 -7.42
C PHE A 510 18.85 21.24 -8.35
N SER A 511 18.25 21.61 -9.49
CA SER A 511 17.61 20.61 -10.34
C SER A 511 18.59 19.67 -11.03
N PHE A 512 19.80 20.12 -11.35
CA PHE A 512 20.80 19.25 -11.97
C PHE A 512 21.35 18.19 -10.99
N PRO A 513 21.74 18.55 -9.74
CA PRO A 513 22.13 17.56 -8.73
C PRO A 513 21.09 16.46 -8.47
N VAL A 514 19.81 16.81 -8.28
CA VAL A 514 18.76 15.80 -8.02
C VAL A 514 18.57 14.86 -9.20
N LYS A 515 18.62 15.37 -10.43
CA LYS A 515 18.53 14.55 -11.64
C LYS A 515 19.70 13.56 -11.70
N LYS A 516 20.93 14.03 -11.53
CA LYS A 516 22.12 13.16 -11.55
C LYS A 516 22.07 12.09 -10.45
N PHE A 517 21.56 12.45 -9.27
CA PHE A 517 21.35 11.49 -8.18
C PHE A 517 20.39 10.37 -8.58
N LEU A 518 19.22 10.71 -9.13
CA LEU A 518 18.21 9.72 -9.53
C LEU A 518 18.64 8.87 -10.75
N GLU A 519 19.50 9.40 -11.62
CA GLU A 519 20.08 8.66 -12.76
C GLU A 519 21.18 7.67 -12.34
N THR A 520 21.67 7.72 -11.10
CA THR A 520 22.74 6.83 -10.62
C THR A 520 22.23 5.39 -10.50
N ASN A 521 22.90 4.40 -11.10
CA ASN A 521 22.56 2.98 -10.94
C ASN A 521 23.04 2.46 -9.58
N SER A 522 22.22 1.62 -8.94
CA SER A 522 22.53 0.88 -7.72
C SER A 522 22.59 -0.62 -8.03
N ASP A 523 23.34 -1.39 -7.25
CA ASP A 523 23.32 -2.86 -7.33
C ASP A 523 21.99 -3.44 -6.79
N ASP A 524 21.31 -2.69 -5.92
CA ASP A 524 19.99 -3.06 -5.41
C ASP A 524 18.87 -2.72 -6.41
N GLU A 525 18.15 -3.75 -6.86
CA GLU A 525 17.04 -3.61 -7.80
C GLU A 525 15.90 -2.75 -7.24
N ASN A 526 15.64 -2.83 -5.92
CA ASN A 526 14.59 -2.02 -5.29
C ASN A 526 14.95 -0.53 -5.33
N THR A 527 16.19 -0.16 -5.01
CA THR A 527 16.68 1.22 -5.17
C THR A 527 16.48 1.72 -6.60
N ASN A 528 16.83 0.91 -7.59
CA ASN A 528 16.64 1.27 -9.00
C ASN A 528 15.17 1.49 -9.35
N TYR A 529 14.28 0.68 -8.77
CA TYR A 529 12.85 0.79 -8.90
C TYR A 529 12.32 2.12 -8.35
N TYR A 530 12.64 2.50 -7.11
CA TYR A 530 12.22 3.79 -6.55
C TYR A 530 12.81 5.00 -7.28
N PHE A 531 14.06 4.92 -7.74
CA PHE A 531 14.69 5.98 -8.53
C PHE A 531 14.03 6.17 -9.91
N ALA A 532 13.50 5.10 -10.50
CA ALA A 532 12.72 5.19 -11.74
C ALA A 532 11.44 6.03 -11.53
N PHE A 533 10.66 5.74 -10.48
CA PHE A 533 9.48 6.53 -10.12
C PHE A 533 9.84 7.98 -9.75
N GLY A 534 10.90 8.17 -8.95
CA GLY A 534 11.39 9.50 -8.57
C GLY A 534 11.82 10.34 -9.77
N SER A 535 12.49 9.73 -10.76
CA SER A 535 12.91 10.42 -11.99
C SER A 535 11.71 10.91 -12.81
N VAL A 536 10.69 10.05 -12.96
CA VAL A 536 9.45 10.42 -13.65
C VAL A 536 8.70 11.51 -12.87
N TYR A 537 8.60 11.38 -11.55
CA TYR A 537 7.99 12.39 -10.69
C TYR A 537 8.67 13.77 -10.80
N LEU A 538 10.00 13.80 -10.81
CA LEU A 538 10.78 15.03 -10.98
C LEU A 538 10.44 15.73 -12.30
N GLU A 539 10.39 15.01 -13.42
CA GLU A 539 10.06 15.61 -14.72
C GLU A 539 8.58 15.99 -14.83
N LEU A 540 7.66 15.25 -14.22
CA LEU A 540 6.25 15.65 -14.09
C LEU A 540 6.12 16.96 -13.30
N LEU A 541 6.81 17.08 -12.17
CA LEU A 541 6.82 18.28 -11.34
C LEU A 541 7.41 19.47 -12.08
N ARG A 542 8.53 19.28 -12.78
CA ARG A 542 9.15 20.32 -13.61
C ARG A 542 8.23 20.75 -14.75
N HIS A 543 7.57 19.81 -15.42
CA HIS A 543 6.60 20.12 -16.46
C HIS A 543 5.44 20.94 -15.89
N ARG A 544 4.88 20.56 -14.74
CA ARG A 544 3.80 21.31 -14.08
C ARG A 544 4.23 22.73 -13.75
N ILE A 545 5.43 22.90 -13.16
CA ILE A 545 5.99 24.22 -12.85
C ILE A 545 6.14 25.08 -14.12
N LEU A 546 6.56 24.48 -15.24
CA LEU A 546 6.68 25.20 -16.51
C LEU A 546 5.32 25.61 -17.08
N LEU A 547 4.29 24.77 -16.95
CA LEU A 547 2.92 25.10 -17.34
C LEU A 547 2.36 26.24 -16.50
N ASP A 548 2.56 26.20 -15.17
CA ASP A 548 2.08 27.23 -14.25
C ASP A 548 2.75 28.61 -14.51
N ASN A 549 3.96 28.61 -15.08
CA ASN A 549 4.73 29.82 -15.39
C ASN A 549 4.60 30.27 -16.86
N SER A 550 4.10 29.44 -17.76
CA SER A 550 3.96 29.82 -19.17
C SER A 550 2.67 30.61 -19.34
N ASP A 551 2.77 31.84 -19.83
CA ASP A 551 1.64 32.50 -20.49
C ASP A 551 1.20 31.56 -21.63
N ASN A 552 -0.10 31.29 -21.76
CA ASN A 552 -0.77 30.25 -22.59
C ASN A 552 -0.38 30.13 -24.10
N ILE A 553 0.69 30.80 -24.55
CA ILE A 553 1.15 30.94 -25.93
C ILE A 553 1.99 29.73 -26.37
N CYS A 554 2.71 29.03 -25.48
CA CYS A 554 3.52 27.87 -25.87
C CYS A 554 3.60 26.81 -24.76
N SER A 555 3.07 25.61 -25.04
CA SER A 555 3.18 24.47 -24.11
C SER A 555 4.63 23.96 -24.01
N PRO A 556 5.13 23.63 -22.82
CA PRO A 556 6.46 23.05 -22.64
C PRO A 556 6.67 21.78 -23.47
N GLY A 557 7.88 21.61 -24.01
CA GLY A 557 8.22 20.44 -24.82
C GLY A 557 8.24 19.13 -24.01
N LEU A 558 7.52 18.12 -24.48
CA LEU A 558 7.40 16.80 -23.83
C LEU A 558 8.60 15.85 -24.03
N HIS A 559 9.62 16.23 -24.80
CA HIS A 559 10.75 15.36 -25.15
C HIS A 559 11.46 14.75 -23.92
N ARG A 560 11.68 15.55 -22.87
CA ARG A 560 12.33 15.07 -21.64
C ARG A 560 11.48 14.04 -20.92
N LEU A 561 10.20 14.31 -20.76
CA LEU A 561 9.26 13.39 -20.12
C LEU A 561 9.19 12.05 -20.88
N ARG A 562 9.10 12.10 -22.22
CA ARG A 562 9.16 10.89 -23.08
C ARG A 562 10.43 10.08 -22.85
N THR A 563 11.58 10.75 -22.82
CA THR A 563 12.89 10.11 -22.64
C THR A 563 13.00 9.47 -21.26
N VAL A 564 12.57 10.17 -20.21
CA VAL A 564 12.64 9.66 -18.84
C VAL A 564 11.69 8.49 -18.62
N LEU A 565 10.49 8.49 -19.23
CA LEU A 565 9.57 7.36 -19.14
C LEU A 565 10.15 6.07 -19.75
N LYS A 566 10.77 6.17 -20.94
CA LYS A 566 11.43 5.01 -21.58
C LYS A 566 12.60 4.50 -20.73
N ARG A 567 13.48 5.40 -20.29
CA ARG A 567 14.63 5.05 -19.41
C ARG A 567 14.19 4.46 -18.08
N ALA A 568 13.12 4.98 -17.48
CA ALA A 568 12.56 4.44 -16.24
C ALA A 568 12.06 3.00 -16.45
N SER A 569 11.40 2.74 -17.57
CA SER A 569 10.95 1.39 -17.97
C SER A 569 12.12 0.42 -18.20
N GLU A 570 13.15 0.85 -18.95
CA GLU A 570 14.37 0.06 -19.19
C GLU A 570 15.11 -0.26 -17.88
N ARG A 571 15.23 0.73 -16.99
CA ARG A 571 15.92 0.60 -15.69
C ARG A 571 15.30 -0.49 -14.81
N VAL A 572 13.99 -0.67 -14.88
CA VAL A 572 13.26 -1.71 -14.13
C VAL A 572 12.97 -2.94 -14.98
N LYS A 573 13.70 -3.14 -16.09
CA LYS A 573 13.63 -4.30 -16.99
C LYS A 573 12.19 -4.55 -17.50
N HIS A 574 11.43 -3.48 -17.75
CA HIS A 574 10.06 -3.53 -18.23
C HIS A 574 9.10 -4.37 -17.36
N THR A 575 9.43 -4.56 -16.08
CA THR A 575 8.62 -5.34 -15.12
C THR A 575 7.31 -4.65 -14.72
N VAL A 576 7.18 -3.35 -15.01
CA VAL A 576 5.99 -2.55 -14.75
C VAL A 576 5.53 -1.81 -16.00
N ASP A 577 4.23 -1.79 -16.19
CA ASP A 577 3.55 -1.22 -17.37
C ASP A 577 3.25 0.28 -17.22
N VAL A 578 3.25 0.80 -15.99
CA VAL A 578 2.79 2.16 -15.67
C VAL A 578 3.54 3.27 -16.42
N PHE A 579 4.84 3.10 -16.68
CA PHE A 579 5.63 4.10 -17.44
C PHE A 579 5.20 4.16 -18.91
N TRP A 580 4.92 3.00 -19.51
CA TRP A 580 4.39 2.92 -20.86
C TRP A 580 2.96 3.42 -20.97
N ARG A 581 2.10 3.07 -19.99
CA ARG A 581 0.72 3.57 -19.91
C ARG A 581 0.68 5.09 -19.78
N LEU A 582 1.57 5.68 -18.97
CA LEU A 582 1.73 7.13 -18.87
C LEU A 582 2.21 7.77 -20.18
N LEU A 583 3.19 7.16 -20.85
CA LEU A 583 3.65 7.64 -22.15
C LEU A 583 2.53 7.60 -23.20
N LEU A 584 1.76 6.50 -23.24
CA LEU A 584 0.63 6.35 -24.14
C LEU A 584 -0.48 7.36 -23.84
N GLN A 585 -0.78 7.60 -22.56
CA GLN A 585 -1.72 8.64 -22.16
C GLN A 585 -1.27 10.02 -22.65
N ILE A 586 0.00 10.37 -22.48
CA ILE A 586 0.55 11.65 -22.95
C ILE A 586 0.38 11.83 -24.46
N GLU A 587 0.73 10.82 -25.27
CA GLU A 587 0.56 10.93 -26.74
C GLU A 587 -0.92 10.98 -27.16
N ASN A 588 -1.77 10.23 -26.45
CA ASN A 588 -3.22 10.27 -26.67
C ASN A 588 -3.80 11.66 -26.38
N ASP A 589 -3.37 12.30 -25.30
CA ASP A 589 -3.83 13.65 -24.92
C ASP A 589 -3.34 14.72 -25.91
N GLN A 590 -2.20 14.50 -26.57
CA GLN A 590 -1.70 15.32 -27.69
C GLN A 590 -2.43 15.04 -29.03
N ARG A 591 -3.32 14.04 -29.08
CA ARG A 591 -4.03 13.58 -30.29
C ARG A 591 -3.12 13.20 -31.45
N ASN A 592 -1.88 12.77 -31.16
CA ASN A 592 -0.94 12.30 -32.18
C ASN A 592 -1.11 10.80 -32.41
N VAL A 593 -2.03 10.43 -33.30
CA VAL A 593 -2.40 9.02 -33.56
C VAL A 593 -1.19 8.17 -33.97
N GLN A 594 -0.33 8.69 -34.85
CA GLN A 594 0.86 7.96 -35.32
C GLN A 594 1.83 7.65 -34.18
N ARG A 595 2.11 8.62 -33.31
CA ARG A 595 2.97 8.38 -32.14
C ARG A 595 2.31 7.50 -31.10
N SER A 596 1.02 7.67 -30.83
CA SER A 596 0.28 6.77 -29.93
C SER A 596 0.37 5.33 -30.40
N ARG A 597 0.22 5.10 -31.72
CA ARG A 597 0.37 3.78 -32.36
C ARG A 597 1.77 3.21 -32.17
N GLU A 598 2.81 3.99 -32.47
CA GLU A 598 4.22 3.59 -32.28
C GLU A 598 4.53 3.25 -30.82
N VAL A 599 4.10 4.11 -29.88
CA VAL A 599 4.27 3.89 -28.44
C VAL A 599 3.54 2.64 -27.99
N PHE A 600 2.31 2.40 -28.45
CA PHE A 600 1.54 1.22 -28.09
C PHE A 600 2.26 -0.07 -28.51
N TYR A 601 2.68 -0.20 -29.78
CA TYR A 601 3.33 -1.43 -30.24
C TYR A 601 4.71 -1.65 -29.59
N LEU A 602 5.46 -0.58 -29.32
CA LEU A 602 6.70 -0.68 -28.52
C LEU A 602 6.41 -1.15 -27.10
N ALA A 603 5.43 -0.54 -26.44
CA ALA A 603 5.04 -0.91 -25.09
C ALA A 603 4.52 -2.34 -25.02
N PHE A 604 3.75 -2.79 -26.01
CA PHE A 604 3.17 -4.12 -26.06
C PHE A 604 4.23 -5.20 -26.30
N ALA A 605 5.29 -4.89 -27.06
CA ALA A 605 6.43 -5.78 -27.22
C ALA A 605 7.14 -6.03 -25.88
N GLU A 606 7.30 -5.00 -25.05
CA GLU A 606 7.96 -5.09 -23.75
C GLU A 606 7.05 -5.60 -22.61
N CYS A 607 5.76 -5.27 -22.67
CA CYS A 607 4.77 -5.61 -21.65
C CYS A 607 3.55 -6.37 -22.24
N PRO A 608 3.76 -7.52 -22.91
CA PRO A 608 2.68 -8.25 -23.59
C PRO A 608 1.64 -8.83 -22.63
N TRP A 609 1.95 -8.87 -21.33
CA TRP A 609 1.08 -9.37 -20.28
C TRP A 609 0.05 -8.34 -19.79
N SER A 610 0.17 -7.06 -20.14
CA SER A 610 -0.65 -5.99 -19.56
C SER A 610 -1.96 -5.81 -20.33
N LYS A 611 -3.05 -6.33 -19.76
CA LYS A 611 -4.41 -6.03 -20.25
C LYS A 611 -4.72 -4.53 -20.17
N ALA A 612 -4.27 -3.87 -19.11
CA ALA A 612 -4.52 -2.44 -18.91
C ALA A 612 -3.88 -1.56 -19.99
N LEU A 613 -2.67 -1.92 -20.44
CA LEU A 613 -2.02 -1.26 -21.58
C LEU A 613 -2.84 -1.39 -22.87
N CYS A 614 -3.40 -2.57 -23.15
CA CYS A 614 -4.29 -2.77 -24.30
C CYS A 614 -5.55 -1.90 -24.20
N MET A 615 -6.12 -1.76 -22.99
CA MET A 615 -7.31 -0.93 -22.78
C MET A 615 -7.04 0.58 -22.87
N ASP A 616 -5.77 1.00 -22.75
CA ASP A 616 -5.36 2.40 -22.87
C ASP A 616 -5.16 2.84 -24.34
N TYR A 617 -5.15 1.90 -25.30
CA TYR A 617 -5.02 2.21 -26.73
C TYR A 617 -6.36 2.69 -27.31
N LYS A 618 -6.54 4.01 -27.45
CA LYS A 618 -7.84 4.63 -27.77
C LYS A 618 -8.13 4.78 -29.26
N TYR A 619 -7.12 5.04 -30.08
CA TYR A 619 -7.28 5.48 -31.48
C TYR A 619 -6.95 4.34 -32.43
N MET A 620 -7.85 3.35 -32.52
CA MET A 620 -7.74 2.20 -33.42
C MET A 620 -8.63 2.38 -34.64
N ASP A 621 -8.14 1.95 -35.81
CA ASP A 621 -8.99 1.66 -36.95
C ASP A 621 -9.66 0.27 -36.82
N SER A 622 -10.50 -0.10 -37.79
CA SER A 622 -11.24 -1.37 -37.74
C SER A 622 -10.34 -2.60 -37.82
N ASP A 623 -9.25 -2.52 -38.58
CA ASP A 623 -8.34 -3.64 -38.79
C ASP A 623 -7.42 -3.83 -37.57
N GLU A 624 -6.92 -2.73 -37.00
CA GLU A 624 -6.15 -2.73 -35.76
C GLU A 624 -6.95 -3.27 -34.59
N TYR A 625 -8.24 -2.94 -34.53
CA TYR A 625 -9.11 -3.48 -33.51
C TYR A 625 -9.28 -5.00 -33.60
N ALA A 626 -9.56 -5.53 -34.80
CA ALA A 626 -9.68 -6.97 -35.01
C ALA A 626 -8.37 -7.68 -34.61
N LYS A 627 -7.23 -7.15 -35.08
CA LYS A 627 -5.90 -7.65 -34.69
C LYS A 627 -5.66 -7.59 -33.19
N LEU A 628 -6.08 -6.53 -32.50
CA LEU A 628 -5.91 -6.42 -31.05
C LEU A 628 -6.72 -7.50 -30.33
N LEU A 629 -7.96 -7.76 -30.75
CA LEU A 629 -8.77 -8.84 -30.18
C LEU A 629 -8.13 -10.21 -30.38
N ASP A 630 -7.64 -10.51 -31.58
CA ASP A 630 -6.92 -11.74 -31.88
C ASP A 630 -5.68 -11.90 -30.98
N VAL A 631 -4.93 -10.80 -30.81
CA VAL A 631 -3.74 -10.77 -29.93
C VAL A 631 -4.12 -10.97 -28.46
N LEU A 632 -5.22 -10.40 -27.98
CA LEU A 632 -5.70 -10.64 -26.61
C LEU A 632 -5.99 -12.13 -26.39
N VAL A 633 -6.65 -12.78 -27.35
CA VAL A 633 -6.95 -14.21 -27.31
C VAL A 633 -5.66 -15.04 -27.38
N GLU A 634 -4.78 -14.75 -28.34
CA GLU A 634 -3.50 -15.45 -28.53
C GLU A 634 -2.60 -15.37 -27.28
N LYS A 635 -2.53 -14.19 -26.64
CA LYS A 635 -1.75 -13.99 -25.41
C LYS A 635 -2.48 -14.39 -24.14
N HIS A 636 -3.68 -14.97 -24.25
CA HIS A 636 -4.53 -15.36 -23.12
C HIS A 636 -4.81 -14.21 -22.13
N LEU A 637 -4.86 -12.98 -22.64
CA LEU A 637 -5.33 -11.84 -21.88
C LEU A 637 -6.85 -11.93 -21.75
N ARG A 638 -7.37 -11.58 -20.57
CA ARG A 638 -8.79 -11.73 -20.30
C ARG A 638 -9.61 -10.84 -21.24
N LEU A 639 -10.52 -11.46 -21.99
CA LEU A 639 -11.56 -10.79 -22.77
C LEU A 639 -12.90 -11.04 -22.08
N ARG A 640 -13.63 -9.98 -21.70
CA ARG A 640 -14.95 -10.09 -21.04
C ARG A 640 -16.11 -9.87 -21.99
N CYS A 641 -15.90 -9.09 -23.05
CA CYS A 641 -16.87 -8.87 -24.11
C CYS A 641 -16.28 -9.35 -25.44
N GLU A 642 -16.95 -10.31 -26.08
CA GLU A 642 -16.57 -10.81 -27.40
C GLU A 642 -16.97 -9.83 -28.51
N HIS A 643 -16.32 -9.92 -29.67
CA HIS A 643 -16.60 -9.01 -30.80
C HIS A 643 -18.07 -9.05 -31.23
N ASP A 644 -18.60 -10.25 -31.38
CA ASP A 644 -19.95 -10.50 -31.91
C ASP A 644 -21.04 -10.01 -30.94
N GLU A 645 -20.72 -9.95 -29.64
CA GLU A 645 -21.62 -9.49 -28.58
C GLU A 645 -21.94 -8.00 -28.72
N ILE A 646 -20.98 -7.18 -29.16
CA ILE A 646 -21.16 -5.73 -29.30
C ILE A 646 -22.26 -5.42 -30.32
N ALA A 647 -22.32 -6.19 -31.42
CA ALA A 647 -23.34 -5.99 -32.45
C ALA A 647 -24.76 -6.31 -31.92
N ILE A 648 -24.87 -7.17 -30.91
CA ILE A 648 -26.13 -7.52 -30.24
C ILE A 648 -26.49 -6.41 -29.23
N LEU A 649 -25.54 -6.03 -28.37
CA LEU A 649 -25.71 -4.96 -27.37
C LEU A 649 -26.11 -3.61 -27.97
N MET A 650 -25.79 -3.37 -29.25
CA MET A 650 -26.18 -2.16 -29.97
C MET A 650 -27.56 -2.21 -30.63
N ARG A 651 -28.19 -3.39 -30.71
CA ARG A 651 -29.53 -3.59 -31.29
C ARG A 651 -30.64 -3.58 -30.24
N GLU A 652 -30.30 -3.94 -29.01
CA GLU A 652 -31.14 -3.85 -27.80
C GLU A 652 -31.18 -2.41 -27.27
#